data_AF-A0A099YWQ3-F1
#
_entry.id   AF-A0A099YWQ3-F1
#
_cell.length_a   1.000
_cell.length_b   1.000
_cell.length_c   1.000
_cell.angle_alpha   90.00
_cell.angle_beta   90.00
_cell.angle_gamma   90.00
#
_symmetry.space_group_name_H-M   'P 1'
#
loop_
_entity.id
_entity.type
_entity.pdbx_description
1 polymer ?
#
loop_
_entity_poly.entity_id
_entity_poly.type
_entity_poly.pdbx_seq_one_letter_code
_entity_poly.pdbx_strand_id
1 'polypeptide(L)'
;KGRAGRVSKGYCYRLIHKDFWTNYIPEKPVPEILRCPLGTTILKIKMLDMGEPKALLATALSPPSVGDIERTVLQLKELGALTTCVQTEENPHDGELTFLGRVLAHLPVDQHLGKLIVLGHVFGCLEECLIIAAALSLRTFFAVPFRQHIDGYRNKLFFAGNSKSDCIALVNAFKAWQICRQKGELRHPKEELDWGRSNYIQIKRVREVAELFEELKQRVSVFNMHINTQPSPVDQEYVYKQRFILQVVIAGAFYPNYFSFGMCDQEIAVKELDGKDPKTTVMLRNIPPYGFLYHQQLQSLFRQCGQVKSIAYDGPRAFVEFARNPMDTFKTLPAVYMSLKMAQLKIPLDLNVHYPNEIESQVAGGGATRVKHTRVNVDYQKQIVEPVEIFGISDVSKMIPNRLLSINVTEIVEVGHFWGYRIDEKNMTVLQTLTTEINHQHLMDLPVPPHPELVCLAPFPCLENKGYYRARILYVSGDFAEVFFVDYGNRSRVPLKKLKAIPSHLRELPFQALEFKMCKMRPSAKSLVCGEQWSYSASQRFASLVNGYTLLVKVYSLVHGVLHVDVFRYLGSKELVNIRDVLIEECYAEQAEESYESQQSHDLLEALLSDQIRKEERKPVSSRGEEKHVIEMLLNKFSVDNFDAATHKVSVHGPFSPYEVKCFSMTRISQFRCAFIRKESINSVVVRDAPEDSFQQMLVAASLSVNATGSSLILEETSLMPPIPGLPALLSMLFAPAIELRVDKSGKYFTGVLCGLGWSRIHGIPLLPENDMELTFDVHFGVDDIAEINILRETINQLVSECAVCPDQGRMVQLQENARQKLLSLICKSKPRDAVVPKWYDKSYAWNQVDSTHIIDQSERQHEEANDLYQLHNLVVLN
;
A
#
# COMPACT_ATOMS: atom_id res chain seq x y z
N LYS A 1 46.98 9.22 25.77
CA LYS A 1 46.04 8.92 26.89
C LYS A 1 44.78 8.12 26.47
N GLY A 2 44.60 7.70 25.21
CA GLY A 2 43.38 6.99 24.76
C GLY A 2 43.44 5.45 24.82
N ARG A 3 42.33 4.80 24.42
CA ARG A 3 42.10 3.32 24.39
C ARG A 3 43.30 2.48 23.94
N ALA A 4 44.07 2.97 22.95
CA ALA A 4 45.24 2.29 22.39
C ALA A 4 46.39 2.07 23.38
N GLY A 5 46.49 2.87 24.44
CA GLY A 5 47.51 2.74 25.49
C GLY A 5 47.04 2.02 26.75
N ARG A 6 45.89 1.34 26.73
CA ARG A 6 45.28 0.74 27.94
C ARG A 6 46.04 -0.48 28.48
N VAL A 7 46.73 -1.22 27.61
CA VAL A 7 47.39 -2.49 27.97
C VAL A 7 48.90 -2.39 27.80
N SER A 8 49.37 -1.74 26.73
CA SER A 8 50.79 -1.52 26.45
C SER A 8 50.97 -0.25 25.62
N LYS A 9 52.22 0.10 25.27
CA LYS A 9 52.52 1.25 24.40
C LYS A 9 51.83 1.04 23.04
N GLY A 10 50.79 1.84 22.78
CA GLY A 10 50.05 1.81 21.52
C GLY A 10 50.24 3.04 20.66
N TYR A 11 49.92 2.88 19.37
CA TYR A 11 49.90 3.95 18.38
C TYR A 11 48.45 4.40 18.12
N CYS A 12 48.24 5.69 17.85
CA CYS A 12 46.94 6.24 17.48
C CYS A 12 47.07 6.93 16.13
N TYR A 13 46.51 6.30 15.10
CA TYR A 13 46.44 6.85 13.76
C TYR A 13 45.14 7.65 13.62
N ARG A 14 45.26 8.95 13.39
CA ARG A 14 44.11 9.84 13.11
C ARG A 14 44.13 10.14 11.63
N LEU A 15 43.05 9.78 10.93
CA LEU A 15 42.93 9.93 9.47
C LEU A 15 42.51 11.35 9.07
N ILE A 16 43.17 12.36 9.64
CA ILE A 16 42.94 13.78 9.41
C ILE A 16 44.27 14.53 9.50
N HIS A 17 44.37 15.66 8.80
CA HIS A 17 45.55 16.51 8.90
C HIS A 17 45.72 17.05 10.32
N LYS A 18 46.98 17.23 10.73
CA LYS A 18 47.34 17.74 12.05
C LYS A 18 46.75 19.13 12.31
N ASP A 19 46.80 20.01 11.31
CA ASP A 19 46.28 21.37 11.41
C ASP A 19 44.76 21.38 11.62
N PHE A 20 44.04 20.45 10.97
CA PHE A 20 42.61 20.27 11.19
C PHE A 20 42.29 19.83 12.61
N TRP A 21 43.05 18.85 13.14
CA TRP A 21 42.89 18.39 14.52
C TRP A 21 43.17 19.49 15.55
N THR A 22 44.19 20.31 15.32
CA THR A 22 44.60 21.34 16.29
C THR A 22 43.70 22.58 16.23
N ASN A 23 43.27 23.00 15.03
CA ASN A 23 42.61 24.30 14.87
C ASN A 23 41.08 24.23 14.75
N TYR A 24 40.51 23.10 14.32
CA TYR A 24 39.09 23.02 13.95
C TYR A 24 38.26 22.01 14.75
N ILE A 25 38.90 21.04 15.43
CA ILE A 25 38.18 20.10 16.28
C ILE A 25 38.03 20.71 17.68
N PRO A 26 36.80 20.90 18.19
CA PRO A 26 36.57 21.43 19.53
C PRO A 26 37.24 20.55 20.59
N GLU A 27 37.89 21.18 21.57
CA GLU A 27 38.52 20.45 22.68
C GLU A 27 37.50 19.69 23.54
N LYS A 28 36.28 20.20 23.63
CA LYS A 28 35.16 19.61 24.39
C LYS A 28 33.95 19.39 23.48
N PRO A 29 33.26 18.25 23.59
CA PRO A 29 32.00 18.05 22.88
C PRO A 29 30.92 18.97 23.46
N VAL A 30 29.98 19.38 22.62
CA VAL A 30 28.78 20.11 23.05
C VAL A 30 27.95 19.20 23.99
N PRO A 31 27.50 19.69 25.16
CA PRO A 31 26.68 18.92 26.09
C PRO A 31 25.41 18.34 25.46
N GLU A 32 24.97 17.19 25.96
CA GLU A 32 23.79 16.49 25.46
C GLU A 32 22.49 17.28 25.62
N ILE A 33 22.35 18.01 26.75
CA ILE A 33 21.17 18.86 27.03
C ILE A 33 20.96 19.97 25.98
N LEU A 34 21.99 20.32 25.20
CA LEU A 34 21.91 21.30 24.11
C LEU A 34 21.69 20.66 22.74
N ARG A 35 21.65 19.33 22.66
CA ARG A 35 21.64 18.56 21.40
C ARG A 35 20.47 17.59 21.29
N CYS A 36 19.92 17.14 22.41
CA CYS A 36 18.85 16.15 22.46
C CYS A 36 17.52 16.80 22.84
N PRO A 37 16.37 16.25 22.38
CA PRO A 37 15.04 16.72 22.78
C PRO A 37 14.86 16.72 24.30
N LEU A 38 14.23 17.76 24.84
CA LEU A 38 14.08 17.98 26.29
C LEU A 38 12.86 17.29 26.90
N GLY A 39 12.03 16.59 26.10
CA GLY A 39 10.71 16.09 26.52
C GLY A 39 10.76 15.22 27.77
N THR A 40 11.61 14.19 27.79
CA THR A 40 11.78 13.30 28.95
C THR A 40 12.34 14.04 30.17
N THR A 41 13.20 15.03 29.96
CA THR A 41 13.74 15.87 31.04
C THR A 41 12.63 16.70 31.68
N ILE A 42 11.80 17.36 30.87
CA ILE A 42 10.68 18.18 31.35
C ILE A 42 9.64 17.33 32.09
N LEU A 43 9.29 16.15 31.55
CA LEU A 43 8.36 15.23 32.22
C LEU A 43 8.89 14.78 33.59
N LYS A 44 10.20 14.50 33.71
CA LYS A 44 10.82 14.15 35.01
C LYS A 44 10.86 15.33 35.97
N ILE A 45 11.09 16.55 35.49
CA ILE A 45 11.03 17.77 36.31
C ILE A 45 9.65 17.92 36.94
N LYS A 46 8.59 17.75 36.13
CA LYS A 46 7.21 17.81 36.60
C LYS A 46 6.83 16.65 37.51
N MET A 47 7.26 15.43 37.18
CA MET A 47 7.01 14.25 38.04
C MET A 47 7.65 14.37 39.43
N LEU A 48 8.78 15.06 39.54
CA LEU A 48 9.51 15.31 40.79
C LEU A 48 9.07 16.61 41.50
N ASP A 49 8.08 17.32 40.98
CA ASP A 49 7.56 18.59 41.50
C ASP A 49 8.65 19.66 41.76
N MET A 50 9.61 19.79 40.83
CA MET A 50 10.73 20.72 40.98
C MET A 50 10.42 22.14 40.45
N GLY A 51 9.14 22.49 40.27
CA GLY A 51 8.68 23.81 39.80
C GLY A 51 8.61 23.97 38.28
N GLU A 52 8.71 25.22 37.81
CA GLU A 52 8.64 25.58 36.38
C GLU A 52 9.89 25.09 35.62
N PRO A 53 9.74 24.35 34.51
CA PRO A 53 10.89 23.81 33.75
C PRO A 53 11.84 24.90 33.27
N LYS A 54 11.31 26.06 32.85
CA LYS A 54 12.09 27.21 32.39
C LYS A 54 12.98 27.77 33.50
N ALA A 55 12.43 27.98 34.69
CA ALA A 55 13.17 28.49 35.85
C ALA A 55 14.27 27.52 36.29
N LEU A 56 13.97 26.22 36.35
CA LEU A 56 14.93 25.20 36.80
C LEU A 56 16.06 25.00 35.79
N LEU A 57 15.75 24.86 34.50
CA LEU A 57 16.75 24.62 33.44
C LEU A 57 17.67 25.82 33.23
N ALA A 58 17.23 27.03 33.58
CA ALA A 58 18.09 28.21 33.62
C ALA A 58 19.25 28.10 34.63
N THR A 59 19.10 27.27 35.67
CA THR A 59 20.16 27.02 36.67
C THR A 59 21.13 25.90 36.30
N ALA A 60 20.93 25.24 35.15
CA ALA A 60 21.81 24.15 34.70
C ALA A 60 23.23 24.67 34.36
N LEU A 61 24.24 23.79 34.45
CA LEU A 61 25.64 24.12 34.12
C LEU A 61 25.81 24.67 32.69
N SER A 62 24.99 24.18 31.76
CA SER A 62 24.90 24.67 30.39
C SER A 62 23.42 24.73 30.03
N PRO A 63 22.76 25.87 30.26
CA PRO A 63 21.31 25.98 30.12
C PRO A 63 20.91 25.85 28.64
N PRO A 64 19.85 25.09 28.32
CA PRO A 64 19.30 25.04 26.96
C PRO A 64 18.67 26.38 26.57
N SER A 65 18.42 26.55 25.27
CA SER A 65 17.77 27.77 24.80
C SER A 65 16.33 27.85 25.31
N VAL A 66 15.89 29.05 25.67
CA VAL A 66 14.52 29.27 26.18
C VAL A 66 13.47 28.83 25.15
N GLY A 67 13.71 29.13 23.87
CA GLY A 67 12.81 28.73 22.80
C GLY A 67 12.69 27.22 22.62
N ASP A 68 13.76 26.45 22.88
CA ASP A 68 13.68 24.97 22.83
C ASP A 68 12.89 24.41 24.00
N ILE A 69 13.01 25.00 25.20
CA ILE A 69 12.18 24.64 26.36
C ILE A 69 10.71 24.93 26.04
N GLU A 70 10.39 26.15 25.60
CA GLU A 70 9.03 26.59 25.29
C GLU A 70 8.40 25.72 24.20
N ARG A 71 9.13 25.44 23.11
CA ARG A 71 8.68 24.53 22.04
C ARG A 71 8.42 23.12 22.58
N THR A 72 9.32 22.60 23.42
CA THR A 72 9.16 21.26 23.97
C THR A 72 7.93 21.17 24.88
N VAL A 73 7.65 22.21 25.68
CA VAL A 73 6.42 22.25 26.49
C VAL A 73 5.17 22.25 25.60
N LEU A 74 5.16 23.04 24.53
CA LEU A 74 4.04 23.06 23.57
C LEU A 74 3.84 21.69 22.90
N GLN A 75 4.93 21.02 22.51
CA GLN A 75 4.87 19.66 21.95
C GLN A 75 4.34 18.63 22.97
N LEU A 76 4.72 18.74 24.25
CA LEU A 76 4.19 17.88 25.30
C LEU A 76 2.70 18.14 25.56
N LYS A 77 2.23 19.38 25.41
CA LYS A 77 0.80 19.72 25.45
C LYS A 77 0.04 19.15 24.25
N GLU A 78 0.57 19.27 23.03
CA GLU A 78 -0.02 18.67 21.83
C GLU A 78 -0.09 17.14 21.93
N LEU A 79 0.92 16.52 22.55
CA LEU A 79 0.92 15.08 22.79
C LEU A 79 -0.15 14.65 23.81
N GLY A 80 -0.58 15.56 24.70
CA GLY A 80 -1.51 15.31 25.81
C GLY A 80 -0.82 14.93 27.12
N ALA A 81 0.49 15.16 27.24
CA ALA A 81 1.28 14.83 28.43
C ALA A 81 1.22 15.93 29.51
N LEU A 82 0.96 17.18 29.10
CA LEU A 82 0.79 18.34 29.98
C LEU A 82 -0.57 18.99 29.72
N THR A 83 -1.22 19.48 30.77
CA THR A 83 -2.46 20.27 30.67
C THR A 83 -2.19 21.64 30.03
N THR A 84 -3.23 22.28 29.48
CA THR A 84 -3.13 23.64 28.94
C THR A 84 -3.06 24.72 30.02
N CYS A 85 -3.55 24.42 31.23
CA CYS A 85 -3.63 25.35 32.37
C CYS A 85 -2.79 24.88 33.57
N VAL A 86 -2.38 25.81 34.43
CA VAL A 86 -1.74 25.54 35.73
C VAL A 86 -2.59 26.19 36.82
N GLN A 87 -3.04 25.43 37.82
CA GLN A 87 -3.77 25.98 38.99
C GLN A 87 -4.84 27.04 38.62
N THR A 88 -5.60 26.81 37.55
CA THR A 88 -6.66 27.67 36.96
C THR A 88 -6.23 28.85 36.06
N GLU A 89 -4.93 29.14 35.90
CA GLU A 89 -4.45 30.16 34.95
C GLU A 89 -3.92 29.53 33.65
N GLU A 90 -4.22 30.14 32.51
CA GLU A 90 -3.65 29.76 31.21
C GLU A 90 -2.19 30.22 31.13
N ASN A 91 -1.24 29.29 31.19
CA ASN A 91 0.17 29.56 30.88
C ASN A 91 0.57 28.74 29.65
N PRO A 92 0.90 29.35 28.49
CA PRO A 92 1.26 28.60 27.28
C PRO A 92 2.53 27.76 27.46
N HIS A 93 3.46 28.19 28.31
CA HIS A 93 4.79 27.59 28.46
C HIS A 93 4.96 26.80 29.76
N ASP A 94 3.87 26.52 30.48
CA ASP A 94 3.86 25.57 31.60
C ASP A 94 2.56 24.74 31.65
N GLY A 95 2.55 23.64 32.39
CA GLY A 95 1.37 22.76 32.53
C GLY A 95 1.52 21.73 33.65
N GLU A 96 0.41 21.17 34.08
CA GLU A 96 0.36 20.06 35.06
C GLU A 96 0.45 18.70 34.35
N LEU A 97 0.95 17.70 35.06
CA LEU A 97 1.18 16.38 34.50
C LEU A 97 -0.13 15.59 34.41
N THR A 98 -0.55 15.23 33.20
CA THR A 98 -1.73 14.39 32.96
C THR A 98 -1.45 12.94 33.35
N PHE A 99 -2.48 12.06 33.37
CA PHE A 99 -2.24 10.63 33.53
C PHE A 99 -1.30 10.08 32.44
N LEU A 100 -1.49 10.48 31.18
CA LEU A 100 -0.58 10.13 30.10
C LEU A 100 0.84 10.61 30.44
N GLY A 101 1.01 11.87 30.83
CA GLY A 101 2.31 12.41 31.23
C GLY A 101 2.99 11.61 32.35
N ARG A 102 2.23 11.15 33.35
CA ARG A 102 2.73 10.27 34.42
C ARG A 102 3.23 8.94 33.88
N VAL A 103 2.48 8.30 32.98
CA VAL A 103 2.91 7.04 32.34
C VAL A 103 4.19 7.27 31.53
N LEU A 104 4.23 8.31 30.68
CA LEU A 104 5.38 8.62 29.83
C LEU A 104 6.65 8.87 30.63
N ALA A 105 6.56 9.52 31.79
CA ALA A 105 7.71 9.78 32.66
C ALA A 105 8.34 8.48 33.24
N HIS A 106 7.55 7.40 33.34
CA HIS A 106 8.01 6.10 33.86
C HIS A 106 8.56 5.16 32.79
N LEU A 107 8.22 5.37 31.51
CA LEU A 107 8.62 4.48 30.42
C LEU A 107 9.99 4.89 29.83
N PRO A 108 10.89 3.93 29.52
CA PRO A 108 12.20 4.20 28.93
C PRO A 108 12.15 4.32 27.40
N VAL A 109 11.13 4.99 26.86
CA VAL A 109 10.89 5.13 25.41
C VAL A 109 10.58 6.57 25.04
N ASP A 110 10.56 6.88 23.73
CA ASP A 110 10.11 8.18 23.22
C ASP A 110 8.64 8.46 23.62
N GLN A 111 8.27 9.75 23.75
CA GLN A 111 6.94 10.13 24.22
C GLN A 111 5.83 9.62 23.29
N HIS A 112 6.05 9.60 21.97
CA HIS A 112 5.04 9.08 21.02
C HIS A 112 4.87 7.56 21.15
N LEU A 113 5.95 6.82 21.44
CA LEU A 113 5.89 5.37 21.68
C LEU A 113 5.19 5.05 23.00
N GLY A 114 5.35 5.90 24.02
CA GLY A 114 4.58 5.77 25.25
C GLY A 114 3.09 6.06 25.04
N LYS A 115 2.73 7.05 24.20
CA LYS A 115 1.34 7.32 23.80
C LYS A 115 0.76 6.14 23.01
N LEU A 116 1.55 5.53 22.13
CA LEU A 116 1.17 4.30 21.41
C LEU A 116 0.78 3.17 22.36
N ILE A 117 1.55 2.96 23.44
CA ILE A 117 1.25 1.93 24.44
C ILE A 117 -0.08 2.21 25.14
N VAL A 118 -0.33 3.47 25.56
CA VAL A 118 -1.57 3.84 26.24
C VAL A 118 -2.78 3.68 25.31
N LEU A 119 -2.69 4.17 24.07
CA LEU A 119 -3.75 3.97 23.07
C LEU A 119 -3.94 2.48 22.74
N GLY A 120 -2.85 1.71 22.72
CA GLY A 120 -2.88 0.26 22.57
C GLY A 120 -3.69 -0.43 23.67
N HIS A 121 -3.59 0.05 24.91
CA HIS A 121 -4.45 -0.43 26.00
C HIS A 121 -5.91 -0.02 25.79
N VAL A 122 -6.19 1.25 25.46
CA VAL A 122 -7.55 1.77 25.25
C VAL A 122 -8.32 0.96 24.18
N PHE A 123 -7.65 0.62 23.09
CA PHE A 123 -8.27 -0.11 21.97
C PHE A 123 -8.04 -1.63 21.99
N GLY A 124 -7.44 -2.18 23.06
CA GLY A 124 -7.24 -3.62 23.22
C GLY A 124 -6.21 -4.25 22.25
N CYS A 125 -5.19 -3.50 21.84
CA CYS A 125 -4.04 -3.95 21.04
C CYS A 125 -2.69 -3.69 21.75
N LEU A 126 -2.67 -3.84 23.09
CA LEU A 126 -1.53 -3.51 23.94
C LEU A 126 -0.28 -4.36 23.61
N GLU A 127 -0.43 -5.65 23.33
CA GLU A 127 0.70 -6.53 23.02
C GLU A 127 1.43 -6.05 21.76
N GLU A 128 0.69 -5.77 20.68
CA GLU A 128 1.25 -5.27 19.43
C GLU A 128 1.94 -3.91 19.63
N CYS A 129 1.33 -3.01 20.40
CA CYS A 129 1.89 -1.69 20.67
C CYS A 129 3.17 -1.75 21.51
N LEU A 130 3.25 -2.68 22.48
CA LEU A 130 4.48 -2.93 23.25
C LEU A 130 5.61 -3.46 22.36
N ILE A 131 5.30 -4.36 21.42
CA ILE A 131 6.28 -4.87 20.45
C ILE A 131 6.79 -3.74 19.56
N ILE A 132 5.89 -2.89 19.03
CA ILE A 132 6.26 -1.75 18.20
C ILE A 132 7.14 -0.77 19.00
N ALA A 133 6.74 -0.42 20.23
CA ALA A 133 7.50 0.48 21.08
C ALA A 133 8.91 -0.06 21.39
N ALA A 134 9.03 -1.35 21.71
CA ALA A 134 10.33 -1.98 21.95
C ALA A 134 11.19 -2.02 20.67
N ALA A 135 10.60 -2.36 19.53
CA ALA A 135 11.31 -2.46 18.25
C ALA A 135 11.80 -1.10 17.74
N LEU A 136 10.98 -0.05 17.85
CA LEU A 136 11.31 1.30 17.39
C LEU A 136 12.26 2.05 18.33
N SER A 137 12.29 1.70 19.62
CA SER A 137 13.27 2.25 20.58
C SER A 137 14.69 1.73 20.35
N LEU A 138 14.80 0.58 19.67
CA LEU A 138 16.05 -0.07 19.33
C LEU A 138 16.34 0.06 17.83
N ARG A 139 17.48 -0.47 17.38
CA ARG A 139 17.77 -0.57 15.95
C ARG A 139 16.94 -1.69 15.34
N THR A 140 16.45 -1.46 14.12
CA THR A 140 15.69 -2.46 13.36
C THR A 140 16.40 -3.82 13.34
N PHE A 141 15.64 -4.88 13.56
CA PHE A 141 16.14 -6.25 13.50
C PHE A 141 16.07 -6.84 12.09
N PHE A 142 15.47 -6.15 11.11
CA PHE A 142 15.55 -6.56 9.71
C PHE A 142 17.00 -6.40 9.21
N ALA A 143 17.51 -7.45 8.59
CA ALA A 143 18.84 -7.49 8.00
C ALA A 143 18.79 -7.02 6.55
N VAL A 144 19.77 -6.23 6.15
CA VAL A 144 20.00 -5.86 4.75
C VAL A 144 21.42 -6.32 4.38
N PRO A 145 21.60 -7.59 3.98
CA PRO A 145 22.91 -8.10 3.60
C PRO A 145 23.46 -7.38 2.36
N PHE A 146 24.79 -7.27 2.27
CA PHE A 146 25.46 -6.63 1.14
C PHE A 146 25.02 -7.27 -0.19
N ARG A 147 24.59 -6.43 -1.15
CA ARG A 147 24.05 -6.83 -2.47
C ARG A 147 22.73 -7.61 -2.46
N GLN A 148 22.07 -7.82 -1.32
CA GLN A 148 20.77 -8.51 -1.23
C GLN A 148 19.65 -7.56 -0.77
N HIS A 149 19.67 -6.33 -1.27
CA HIS A 149 18.71 -5.29 -0.88
C HIS A 149 17.26 -5.65 -1.29
N ILE A 150 17.08 -6.26 -2.46
CA ILE A 150 15.75 -6.67 -2.95
C ILE A 150 15.20 -7.84 -2.11
N ASP A 151 16.02 -8.85 -1.82
CA ASP A 151 15.58 -10.02 -1.05
C ASP A 151 15.22 -9.65 0.40
N GLY A 152 16.00 -8.77 1.03
CA GLY A 152 15.69 -8.24 2.35
C GLY A 152 14.38 -7.43 2.36
N TYR A 153 14.17 -6.60 1.33
CA TYR A 153 12.92 -5.85 1.14
C TYR A 153 11.73 -6.79 0.93
N ARG A 154 11.87 -7.82 0.10
CA ARG A 154 10.84 -8.84 -0.16
C ARG A 154 10.45 -9.59 1.11
N ASN A 155 11.41 -9.94 1.97
CA ASN A 155 11.11 -10.55 3.26
C ASN A 155 10.37 -9.60 4.21
N LYS A 156 10.77 -8.32 4.28
CA LYS A 156 10.03 -7.32 5.07
C LYS A 156 8.60 -7.14 4.56
N LEU A 157 8.40 -7.11 3.24
CA LEU A 157 7.08 -7.06 2.61
C LEU A 157 6.23 -8.30 2.92
N PHE A 158 6.85 -9.49 2.95
CA PHE A 158 6.18 -10.72 3.35
C PHE A 158 5.62 -10.62 4.78
N PHE A 159 6.41 -10.13 5.74
CA PHE A 159 5.92 -9.91 7.12
C PHE A 159 4.89 -8.79 7.21
N ALA A 160 4.94 -7.77 6.35
CA ALA A 160 3.91 -6.76 6.28
C ALA A 160 2.57 -7.31 5.75
N GLY A 161 2.60 -8.36 4.93
CA GLY A 161 1.44 -8.85 4.20
C GLY A 161 0.75 -7.71 3.44
N ASN A 162 -0.59 -7.68 3.47
CA ASN A 162 -1.38 -6.63 2.84
C ASN A 162 -1.57 -5.36 3.71
N SER A 163 -0.87 -5.24 4.85
CA SER A 163 -1.02 -4.09 5.76
C SER A 163 -0.40 -2.81 5.25
N LYS A 164 0.60 -2.90 4.36
CA LYS A 164 1.40 -1.75 3.91
C LYS A 164 1.88 -0.90 5.12
N SER A 165 2.18 -1.55 6.26
CA SER A 165 2.74 -0.94 7.47
C SER A 165 4.05 -1.59 7.93
N ASP A 166 5.10 -0.77 8.09
CA ASP A 166 6.38 -1.20 8.66
C ASP A 166 6.21 -1.66 10.12
N CYS A 167 5.40 -0.95 10.91
CA CYS A 167 5.11 -1.30 12.30
C CYS A 167 4.44 -2.68 12.42
N ILE A 168 3.48 -2.98 11.55
CA ILE A 168 2.82 -4.29 11.52
C ILE A 168 3.80 -5.39 11.06
N ALA A 169 4.71 -5.08 10.12
CA ALA A 169 5.76 -6.02 9.73
C ALA A 169 6.67 -6.39 10.91
N LEU A 170 7.02 -5.42 11.78
CA LEU A 170 7.79 -5.67 13.00
C LEU A 170 7.02 -6.59 13.96
N VAL A 171 5.73 -6.33 14.17
CA VAL A 171 4.87 -7.18 15.03
C VAL A 171 4.81 -8.60 14.51
N ASN A 172 4.51 -8.77 13.22
CA ASN A 172 4.36 -10.10 12.62
C ASN A 172 5.67 -10.90 12.64
N ALA A 173 6.80 -10.25 12.36
CA ALA A 173 8.12 -10.89 12.43
C ALA A 173 8.49 -11.31 13.87
N PHE A 174 8.21 -10.46 14.86
CA PHE A 174 8.47 -10.76 16.27
C PHE A 174 7.56 -11.91 16.76
N LYS A 175 6.25 -11.84 16.47
CA LYS A 175 5.29 -12.90 16.84
C LYS A 175 5.65 -14.23 16.16
N ALA A 176 6.06 -14.23 14.90
CA ALA A 176 6.52 -15.44 14.20
C ALA A 176 7.73 -16.08 14.91
N TRP A 177 8.73 -15.27 15.27
CA TRP A 177 9.89 -15.75 16.04
C TRP A 177 9.48 -16.31 17.40
N GLN A 178 8.61 -15.61 18.13
CA GLN A 178 8.13 -16.01 19.45
C GLN A 178 7.33 -17.33 19.40
N ILE A 179 6.46 -17.49 18.41
CA ILE A 179 5.68 -18.73 18.19
C ILE A 179 6.61 -19.91 17.90
N CYS A 180 7.60 -19.75 17.02
CA CYS A 180 8.58 -20.82 16.73
C CYS A 180 9.41 -21.19 17.98
N ARG A 181 9.77 -20.22 18.82
CA ARG A 181 10.41 -20.50 20.12
C ARG A 181 9.50 -21.27 21.07
N GLN A 182 8.23 -20.89 21.18
CA GLN A 182 7.24 -21.57 22.05
C GLN A 182 6.96 -23.01 21.60
N LYS A 183 6.90 -23.25 20.28
CA LYS A 183 6.77 -24.60 19.70
C LYS A 183 8.02 -25.47 19.92
N GLY A 184 9.13 -24.88 20.33
CA GLY A 184 10.40 -25.57 20.53
C GLY A 184 11.19 -25.82 19.24
N GLU A 185 10.84 -25.14 18.15
CA GLU A 185 11.54 -25.24 16.84
C GLU A 185 12.88 -24.48 16.84
N LEU A 186 13.05 -23.52 17.76
CA LEU A 186 14.23 -22.66 17.87
C LEU A 186 14.92 -22.82 19.24
N ARG A 187 15.11 -24.07 19.69
CA ARG A 187 15.75 -24.36 20.99
C ARG A 187 17.27 -24.24 20.89
N HIS A 188 17.85 -24.69 19.78
CA HIS A 188 19.29 -24.63 19.60
C HIS A 188 19.70 -23.28 18.95
N PRO A 189 20.78 -22.63 19.41
CA PRO A 189 21.26 -21.37 18.84
C PRO A 189 21.50 -21.43 17.33
N LYS A 190 21.86 -22.61 16.80
CA LYS A 190 22.05 -22.83 15.36
C LYS A 190 20.74 -22.73 14.58
N GLU A 191 19.67 -23.39 15.05
CA GLU A 191 18.35 -23.35 14.43
C GLU A 191 17.79 -21.93 14.41
N GLU A 192 17.96 -21.20 15.52
CA GLU A 192 17.55 -19.81 15.61
C GLU A 192 18.34 -18.90 14.64
N LEU A 193 19.65 -19.11 14.50
CA LEU A 193 20.47 -18.40 13.52
C LEU A 193 20.08 -18.74 12.07
N ASP A 194 19.78 -19.98 11.78
CA ASP A 194 19.36 -20.42 10.44
C ASP A 194 17.96 -19.89 10.09
N TRP A 195 17.05 -19.81 11.06
CA TRP A 195 15.77 -19.13 10.94
C TRP A 195 15.96 -17.63 10.67
N GLY A 196 16.86 -16.97 11.41
CA GLY A 196 17.18 -15.56 11.21
C GLY A 196 17.76 -15.29 9.83
N ARG A 197 18.67 -16.15 9.33
CA ARG A 197 19.21 -16.04 7.97
C ARG A 197 18.14 -16.20 6.90
N SER A 198 17.26 -17.19 7.05
CA SER A 198 16.20 -17.49 6.08
C SER A 198 15.17 -16.35 5.97
N ASN A 199 14.90 -15.68 7.10
CA ASN A 199 13.92 -14.59 7.18
C ASN A 199 14.55 -13.18 7.11
N TYR A 200 15.86 -13.07 6.88
CA TYR A 200 16.57 -11.78 6.87
C TYR A 200 16.39 -11.00 8.18
N ILE A 201 16.57 -11.66 9.31
CA ILE A 201 16.39 -11.13 10.67
C ILE A 201 17.67 -11.32 11.49
N GLN A 202 18.10 -10.26 12.17
CA GLN A 202 19.23 -10.27 13.10
C GLN A 202 18.79 -10.77 14.48
N ILE A 203 19.06 -12.04 14.78
CA ILE A 203 18.63 -12.71 16.03
C ILE A 203 19.05 -11.96 17.30
N LYS A 204 20.26 -11.41 17.34
CA LYS A 204 20.72 -10.62 18.50
C LYS A 204 19.78 -9.43 18.77
N ARG A 205 19.32 -8.76 17.72
CA ARG A 205 18.43 -7.60 17.83
C ARG A 205 17.02 -8.00 18.24
N VAL A 206 16.48 -9.10 17.71
CA VAL A 206 15.17 -9.61 18.14
C VAL A 206 15.17 -9.97 19.63
N ARG A 207 16.26 -10.54 20.13
CA ARG A 207 16.42 -10.82 21.57
C ARG A 207 16.47 -9.53 22.40
N GLU A 208 17.21 -8.52 21.97
CA GLU A 208 17.21 -7.18 22.62
C GLU A 208 15.79 -6.58 22.65
N VAL A 209 15.03 -6.71 21.57
CA VAL A 209 13.61 -6.28 21.51
C VAL A 209 12.74 -7.09 22.48
N ALA A 210 12.96 -8.41 22.59
CA ALA A 210 12.21 -9.26 23.51
C ALA A 210 12.47 -8.91 24.99
N GLU A 211 13.72 -8.58 25.33
CA GLU A 211 14.10 -8.12 26.66
C GLU A 211 13.42 -6.79 27.01
N LEU A 212 13.45 -5.81 26.10
CA LEU A 212 12.78 -4.53 26.30
C LEU A 212 11.25 -4.68 26.33
N PHE A 213 10.67 -5.58 25.52
CA PHE A 213 9.24 -5.88 25.55
C PHE A 213 8.78 -6.36 26.93
N GLU A 214 9.51 -7.31 27.55
CA GLU A 214 9.17 -7.78 28.90
C GLU A 214 9.37 -6.69 29.96
N GLU A 215 10.40 -5.85 29.83
CA GLU A 215 10.58 -4.70 30.72
C GLU A 215 9.41 -3.71 30.62
N LEU A 216 9.00 -3.34 29.40
CA LEU A 216 7.89 -2.43 29.17
C LEU A 216 6.59 -3.02 29.72
N LYS A 217 6.32 -4.29 29.45
CA LYS A 217 5.16 -5.04 29.98
C LYS A 217 5.11 -5.00 31.52
N GLN A 218 6.25 -5.13 32.19
CA GLN A 218 6.31 -5.01 33.65
C GLN A 218 6.03 -3.58 34.12
N ARG A 219 6.61 -2.57 33.47
CA ARG A 219 6.41 -1.15 33.86
C ARG A 219 4.96 -0.70 33.66
N VAL A 220 4.30 -1.10 32.57
CA VAL A 220 2.91 -0.70 32.30
C VAL A 220 1.91 -1.38 33.25
N SER A 221 2.27 -2.54 33.79
CA SER A 221 1.42 -3.26 34.76
C SER A 221 1.18 -2.46 36.05
N VAL A 222 2.09 -1.55 36.41
CA VAL A 222 1.94 -0.63 37.56
C VAL A 222 0.74 0.31 37.37
N PHE A 223 0.33 0.55 36.13
CA PHE A 223 -0.81 1.39 35.76
C PHE A 223 -2.05 0.56 35.39
N ASN A 224 -2.14 -0.69 35.88
CA ASN A 224 -3.22 -1.65 35.59
C ASN A 224 -3.38 -2.01 34.09
N MET A 225 -2.35 -1.72 33.27
CA MET A 225 -2.34 -2.11 31.86
C MET A 225 -1.79 -3.53 31.72
N HIS A 226 -2.67 -4.48 31.43
CA HIS A 226 -2.32 -5.89 31.27
C HIS A 226 -2.56 -6.39 29.84
N ILE A 227 -1.73 -7.32 29.39
CA ILE A 227 -1.93 -8.01 28.12
C ILE A 227 -3.02 -9.06 28.32
N ASN A 228 -4.16 -8.85 27.67
CA ASN A 228 -5.27 -9.78 27.70
C ASN A 228 -5.03 -10.91 26.69
N THR A 229 -4.64 -12.10 27.18
CA THR A 229 -4.65 -13.32 26.36
C THR A 229 -6.09 -13.86 26.28
N GLN A 230 -6.89 -13.32 25.38
CA GLN A 230 -8.14 -13.95 24.97
C GLN A 230 -7.91 -14.66 23.63
N PRO A 231 -8.22 -15.96 23.52
CA PRO A 231 -8.56 -16.54 22.23
C PRO A 231 -9.89 -17.29 22.28
N SER A 232 -10.86 -16.81 21.51
CA SER A 232 -11.48 -17.63 20.46
C SER A 232 -12.02 -16.72 19.35
N PRO A 233 -11.25 -16.47 18.27
CA PRO A 233 -11.84 -15.89 17.08
C PRO A 233 -12.78 -16.94 16.47
N VAL A 234 -14.06 -16.84 16.75
CA VAL A 234 -15.11 -17.51 15.95
C VAL A 234 -15.28 -16.75 14.62
N ASP A 235 -14.94 -15.46 14.60
CA ASP A 235 -15.09 -14.55 13.44
C ASP A 235 -13.78 -14.44 12.64
N GLN A 236 -13.83 -14.84 11.36
CA GLN A 236 -12.72 -14.68 10.41
C GLN A 236 -12.39 -13.20 10.12
N GLU A 237 -13.34 -12.28 10.35
CA GLU A 237 -13.15 -10.83 10.14
C GLU A 237 -12.40 -10.16 11.30
N TYR A 238 -12.29 -10.80 12.47
CA TYR A 238 -11.68 -10.21 13.67
C TYR A 238 -10.22 -9.77 13.43
N VAL A 239 -9.44 -10.58 12.70
CA VAL A 239 -8.03 -10.29 12.42
C VAL A 239 -7.88 -8.99 11.61
N TYR A 240 -8.78 -8.76 10.64
CA TYR A 240 -8.76 -7.55 9.81
C TYR A 240 -9.21 -6.32 10.59
N LYS A 241 -10.28 -6.45 11.41
CA LYS A 241 -10.73 -5.39 12.31
C LYS A 241 -9.61 -4.97 13.27
N GLN A 242 -8.95 -5.93 13.90
CA GLN A 242 -7.84 -5.68 14.83
C GLN A 242 -6.65 -5.02 14.13
N ARG A 243 -6.33 -5.45 12.90
CA ARG A 243 -5.30 -4.82 12.07
C ARG A 243 -5.62 -3.36 11.79
N PHE A 244 -6.86 -3.05 11.39
CA PHE A 244 -7.30 -1.70 11.13
C PHE A 244 -7.25 -0.83 12.39
N ILE A 245 -7.74 -1.35 13.52
CA ILE A 245 -7.67 -0.66 14.82
C ILE A 245 -6.22 -0.35 15.19
N LEU A 246 -5.28 -1.28 14.98
CA LEU A 246 -3.86 -1.03 15.21
C LEU A 246 -3.32 0.09 14.30
N GLN A 247 -3.74 0.18 13.03
CA GLN A 247 -3.38 1.29 12.14
C GLN A 247 -3.93 2.64 12.65
N VAL A 248 -5.16 2.64 13.18
CA VAL A 248 -5.77 3.83 13.81
C VAL A 248 -4.98 4.25 15.06
N VAL A 249 -4.56 3.29 15.90
CA VAL A 249 -3.74 3.55 17.10
C VAL A 249 -2.37 4.11 16.72
N ILE A 250 -1.73 3.57 15.67
CA ILE A 250 -0.49 4.11 15.10
C ILE A 250 -0.72 5.55 14.64
N ALA A 251 -1.81 5.83 13.92
CA ALA A 251 -2.16 7.20 13.53
C ALA A 251 -2.29 8.12 14.75
N GLY A 252 -3.02 7.72 15.79
CA GLY A 252 -3.22 8.56 16.98
C GLY A 252 -1.95 8.78 17.81
N ALA A 253 -1.04 7.81 17.85
CA ALA A 253 0.21 7.94 18.57
C ALA A 253 1.19 8.90 17.90
N PHE A 254 1.21 8.92 16.57
CA PHE A 254 2.15 9.72 15.78
C PHE A 254 1.52 10.97 15.14
N TYR A 255 0.33 11.39 15.57
CA TYR A 255 -0.17 12.73 15.23
C TYR A 255 0.87 13.78 15.69
N PRO A 256 1.25 14.78 14.86
CA PRO A 256 0.69 15.18 13.56
C PRO A 256 1.51 14.71 12.33
N ASN A 257 2.28 13.62 12.42
CA ASN A 257 3.16 13.11 11.36
C ASN A 257 2.39 12.44 10.20
N TYR A 258 1.42 13.16 9.62
CA TYR A 258 0.54 12.70 8.56
C TYR A 258 0.95 13.30 7.21
N PHE A 259 0.82 12.47 6.19
CA PHE A 259 1.21 12.80 4.83
C PHE A 259 0.14 12.33 3.84
N SER A 260 0.00 13.07 2.75
CA SER A 260 -0.91 12.76 1.65
C SER A 260 -0.14 12.49 0.36
N PHE A 261 -0.82 11.91 -0.63
CA PHE A 261 -0.23 11.62 -1.94
C PHE A 261 -0.84 12.51 -3.01
N GLY A 262 -0.01 12.94 -3.96
CA GLY A 262 -0.48 13.65 -5.15
C GLY A 262 -1.42 12.81 -6.00
N MET A 263 -2.25 13.45 -6.84
CA MET A 263 -3.14 12.75 -7.77
C MET A 263 -2.37 12.30 -9.02
N CYS A 264 -2.74 11.13 -9.56
CA CYS A 264 -2.24 10.64 -10.83
C CYS A 264 -3.16 11.09 -11.95
N ASP A 265 -2.59 11.66 -13.01
CA ASP A 265 -3.35 11.94 -14.23
C ASP A 265 -3.38 10.68 -15.10
N GLN A 266 -4.57 10.08 -15.22
CA GLN A 266 -4.76 8.83 -15.96
C GLN A 266 -4.54 9.00 -17.46
N GLU A 267 -4.88 10.16 -18.02
CA GLU A 267 -4.70 10.42 -19.45
C GLU A 267 -3.21 10.49 -19.79
N ILE A 268 -2.43 11.16 -18.94
CA ILE A 268 -0.96 11.19 -19.07
C ILE A 268 -0.38 9.79 -18.90
N ALA A 269 -0.85 9.02 -17.92
CA ALA A 269 -0.37 7.66 -17.67
C ALA A 269 -0.55 6.72 -18.88
N VAL A 270 -1.73 6.74 -19.51
CA VAL A 270 -2.04 5.94 -20.70
C VAL A 270 -1.14 6.33 -21.88
N LYS A 271 -0.90 7.64 -22.07
CA LYS A 271 0.01 8.15 -23.11
C LYS A 271 1.47 7.76 -22.86
N GLU A 272 1.93 7.81 -21.61
CA GLU A 272 3.31 7.47 -21.26
C GLU A 272 3.63 5.98 -21.51
N LEU A 273 2.66 5.10 -21.27
CA LEU A 273 2.80 3.64 -21.43
C LEU A 273 2.29 3.09 -22.78
N ASP A 274 1.98 3.95 -23.76
CA ASP A 274 1.48 3.55 -25.09
C ASP A 274 0.25 2.61 -25.00
N GLY A 275 -0.65 2.87 -24.05
CA GLY A 275 -1.86 2.07 -23.81
C GLY A 275 -1.63 0.71 -23.15
N LYS A 276 -0.44 0.44 -22.59
CA LYS A 276 -0.16 -0.74 -21.77
C LYS A 276 -0.64 -0.55 -20.33
N ASP A 277 -1.07 -1.65 -19.70
CA ASP A 277 -1.55 -1.65 -18.32
C ASP A 277 -0.46 -1.21 -17.32
N PRO A 278 -0.63 -0.07 -16.62
CA PRO A 278 0.33 0.43 -15.62
C PRO A 278 0.49 -0.49 -14.40
N LYS A 279 -0.48 -1.37 -14.13
CA LYS A 279 -0.45 -2.32 -13.00
C LYS A 279 0.45 -3.52 -13.26
N THR A 280 0.76 -3.81 -14.53
CA THR A 280 1.57 -4.96 -14.94
C THR A 280 2.83 -4.57 -15.72
N THR A 281 2.97 -3.29 -16.11
CA THR A 281 4.02 -2.82 -17.02
C THR A 281 4.86 -1.71 -16.40
N VAL A 282 6.16 -1.73 -16.69
CA VAL A 282 7.09 -0.63 -16.39
C VAL A 282 7.80 -0.12 -17.63
N MET A 283 8.12 1.17 -17.64
CA MET A 283 8.80 1.85 -18.74
C MET A 283 10.31 1.99 -18.46
N LEU A 284 11.09 1.82 -19.51
CA LEU A 284 12.51 2.11 -19.56
C LEU A 284 12.79 3.18 -20.62
N ARG A 285 13.84 3.96 -20.40
CA ARG A 285 14.32 5.01 -21.31
C ARG A 285 15.80 4.79 -21.63
N ASN A 286 16.27 5.43 -22.70
CA ASN A 286 17.64 5.29 -23.20
C ASN A 286 17.96 3.87 -23.68
N ILE A 287 17.00 3.24 -24.36
CA ILE A 287 17.21 1.97 -25.04
C ILE A 287 18.05 2.23 -26.31
N PRO A 288 19.09 1.41 -26.57
CA PRO A 288 19.91 1.54 -27.77
C PRO A 288 19.11 1.28 -29.05
N PRO A 289 19.56 1.79 -30.22
CA PRO A 289 19.04 1.37 -31.51
C PRO A 289 19.06 -0.16 -31.67
N TYR A 290 18.08 -0.73 -32.37
CA TYR A 290 17.90 -2.19 -32.47
C TYR A 290 17.71 -2.88 -31.11
N GLY A 291 17.08 -2.20 -30.13
CA GLY A 291 16.90 -2.70 -28.77
C GLY A 291 16.34 -4.12 -28.65
N PHE A 292 15.52 -4.55 -29.61
CA PHE A 292 14.95 -5.91 -29.68
C PHE A 292 16.02 -7.01 -29.75
N LEU A 293 17.24 -6.74 -30.20
CA LEU A 293 18.34 -7.72 -30.19
C LEU A 293 18.79 -8.09 -28.77
N TYR A 294 18.64 -7.17 -27.82
CA TYR A 294 19.13 -7.33 -26.45
C TYR A 294 18.03 -7.79 -25.48
N HIS A 295 16.90 -8.28 -26.02
CA HIS A 295 15.73 -8.63 -25.23
C HIS A 295 16.00 -9.67 -24.14
N GLN A 296 16.87 -10.65 -24.39
CA GLN A 296 17.26 -11.67 -23.42
C GLN A 296 18.09 -11.09 -22.26
N GLN A 297 19.02 -10.17 -22.56
CA GLN A 297 19.78 -9.46 -21.51
C GLN A 297 18.81 -8.68 -20.63
N LEU A 298 17.87 -7.94 -21.24
CA LEU A 298 16.88 -7.16 -20.51
C LEU A 298 15.97 -8.05 -19.67
N GLN A 299 15.49 -9.16 -20.21
CA GLN A 299 14.72 -10.18 -19.47
C GLN A 299 15.50 -10.69 -18.24
N SER A 300 16.80 -10.92 -18.38
CA SER A 300 17.64 -11.40 -17.27
C SER A 300 17.76 -10.39 -16.13
N LEU A 301 17.80 -9.09 -16.44
CA LEU A 301 17.87 -8.01 -15.44
C LEU A 301 16.62 -7.95 -14.55
N PHE A 302 15.46 -8.34 -15.08
CA PHE A 302 14.19 -8.35 -14.34
C PHE A 302 13.85 -9.68 -13.68
N ARG A 303 14.71 -10.71 -13.79
CA ARG A 303 14.46 -12.05 -13.24
C ARG A 303 14.15 -12.05 -11.73
N GLN A 304 14.74 -11.11 -10.97
CA GLN A 304 14.49 -10.97 -9.53
C GLN A 304 13.16 -10.27 -9.21
N CYS A 305 12.57 -9.52 -10.15
CA CYS A 305 11.29 -8.83 -9.97
C CYS A 305 10.11 -9.75 -10.19
N GLY A 306 10.14 -10.53 -11.27
CA GLY A 306 9.03 -11.39 -11.67
C GLY A 306 9.25 -11.98 -13.07
N GLN A 307 8.32 -12.83 -13.50
CA GLN A 307 8.36 -13.42 -14.83
C GLN A 307 7.95 -12.37 -15.87
N VAL A 308 8.82 -12.08 -16.83
CA VAL A 308 8.51 -11.17 -17.95
C VAL A 308 7.62 -11.89 -18.96
N LYS A 309 6.46 -11.31 -19.29
CA LYS A 309 5.51 -11.79 -20.31
C LYS A 309 5.91 -11.29 -21.69
N SER A 310 6.10 -9.99 -21.83
CA SER A 310 6.48 -9.38 -23.10
C SER A 310 7.36 -8.13 -22.90
N ILE A 311 8.13 -7.78 -23.92
CA ILE A 311 8.84 -6.50 -23.99
C ILE A 311 8.48 -5.83 -25.31
N ALA A 312 7.84 -4.67 -25.23
CA ALA A 312 7.53 -3.84 -26.39
C ALA A 312 8.56 -2.70 -26.50
N TYR A 313 9.19 -2.58 -27.66
CA TYR A 313 10.15 -1.52 -27.97
C TYR A 313 9.47 -0.42 -28.78
N ASP A 314 9.70 0.83 -28.40
CA ASP A 314 9.24 2.01 -29.14
C ASP A 314 10.35 3.07 -29.16
N GLY A 315 11.22 2.96 -30.18
CA GLY A 315 12.41 3.79 -30.32
C GLY A 315 13.31 3.72 -29.07
N PRO A 316 13.58 4.84 -28.37
CA PRO A 316 14.42 4.87 -27.18
C PRO A 316 13.72 4.39 -25.90
N ARG A 317 12.47 3.92 -26.00
CA ARG A 317 11.67 3.41 -24.89
C ARG A 317 11.47 1.91 -25.01
N ALA A 318 11.39 1.23 -23.86
CA ALA A 318 10.93 -0.15 -23.79
C ALA A 318 9.92 -0.30 -22.66
N PHE A 319 8.90 -1.12 -22.88
CA PHE A 319 7.84 -1.43 -21.94
C PHE A 319 7.94 -2.90 -21.56
N VAL A 320 8.25 -3.17 -20.30
CA VAL A 320 8.41 -4.52 -19.77
C VAL A 320 7.11 -4.90 -19.06
N GLU A 321 6.37 -5.84 -19.65
CA GLU A 321 5.10 -6.33 -19.12
C GLU A 321 5.36 -7.66 -18.40
N PHE A 322 4.94 -7.75 -17.13
CA PHE A 322 5.08 -8.95 -16.31
C PHE A 322 3.89 -9.90 -16.49
N ALA A 323 4.15 -11.20 -16.33
CA ALA A 323 3.10 -12.21 -16.33
C ALA A 323 2.24 -12.07 -15.06
N ARG A 324 0.92 -11.96 -15.25
CA ARG A 324 -0.09 -11.94 -14.18
C ARG A 324 -0.64 -13.34 -13.99
N ASN A 325 -0.75 -13.79 -12.74
CA ASN A 325 -1.53 -14.99 -12.43
C ASN A 325 -3.01 -14.65 -12.61
N PRO A 326 -3.82 -15.46 -13.32
CA PRO A 326 -5.28 -15.25 -13.44
C PRO A 326 -6.03 -15.05 -12.12
N MET A 327 -5.44 -15.51 -11.01
CA MET A 327 -5.98 -15.40 -9.66
C MET A 327 -5.50 -14.17 -8.89
N ASP A 328 -4.58 -13.38 -9.45
CA ASP A 328 -4.18 -12.12 -8.85
C ASP A 328 -5.34 -11.12 -8.97
N THR A 329 -5.70 -10.48 -7.86
CA THR A 329 -6.67 -9.39 -7.86
C THR A 329 -6.16 -8.20 -8.70
N PHE A 330 -7.03 -7.25 -9.03
CA PHE A 330 -6.69 -6.08 -9.87
C PHE A 330 -5.83 -5.01 -9.15
N LYS A 331 -4.80 -5.45 -8.42
CA LYS A 331 -3.77 -4.62 -7.80
C LYS A 331 -2.53 -4.53 -8.69
N THR A 332 -1.70 -3.55 -8.42
CA THR A 332 -0.36 -3.46 -9.02
C THR A 332 0.44 -4.71 -8.67
N LEU A 333 1.01 -5.38 -9.68
CA LEU A 333 1.76 -6.60 -9.48
C LEU A 333 2.98 -6.37 -8.57
N PRO A 334 3.32 -7.33 -7.70
CA PRO A 334 4.55 -7.25 -6.90
C PRO A 334 5.80 -7.03 -7.76
N ALA A 335 5.83 -7.56 -8.98
CA ALA A 335 6.94 -7.37 -9.93
C ALA A 335 7.16 -5.90 -10.32
N VAL A 336 6.07 -5.12 -10.47
CA VAL A 336 6.15 -3.68 -10.73
C VAL A 336 6.75 -2.97 -9.51
N TYR A 337 6.28 -3.25 -8.29
CA TYR A 337 6.87 -2.71 -7.07
C TYR A 337 8.36 -3.03 -6.94
N MET A 338 8.76 -4.28 -7.20
CA MET A 338 10.17 -4.68 -7.13
C MET A 338 11.02 -3.97 -8.18
N SER A 339 10.49 -3.76 -9.39
CA SER A 339 11.22 -3.07 -10.46
C SER A 339 11.45 -1.58 -10.14
N LEU A 340 10.45 -0.88 -9.60
CA LEU A 340 10.60 0.50 -9.12
C LEU A 340 11.55 0.57 -7.92
N LYS A 341 11.51 -0.46 -7.06
CA LYS A 341 12.44 -0.58 -5.94
C LYS A 341 13.89 -0.69 -6.40
N MET A 342 14.16 -1.39 -7.50
CA MET A 342 15.49 -1.45 -8.11
C MET A 342 16.01 -0.06 -8.52
N ALA A 343 15.15 0.76 -9.15
CA ALA A 343 15.51 2.13 -9.52
C ALA A 343 15.86 2.97 -8.29
N GLN A 344 15.04 2.91 -7.24
CA GLN A 344 15.29 3.66 -5.99
C GLN A 344 16.60 3.23 -5.29
N LEU A 345 16.92 1.95 -5.36
CA LEU A 345 18.17 1.38 -4.84
C LEU A 345 19.38 1.71 -5.74
N LYS A 346 19.16 2.34 -6.91
CA LYS A 346 20.19 2.68 -7.91
C LYS A 346 20.95 1.45 -8.39
N ILE A 347 20.24 0.34 -8.60
CA ILE A 347 20.82 -0.86 -9.19
C ILE A 347 21.09 -0.57 -10.68
N PRO A 348 22.32 -0.75 -11.18
CA PRO A 348 22.66 -0.44 -12.55
C PRO A 348 21.96 -1.38 -13.53
N LEU A 349 21.36 -0.82 -14.58
CA LEU A 349 20.76 -1.54 -15.70
C LEU A 349 21.63 -1.35 -16.94
N ASP A 350 22.67 -2.17 -17.07
CA ASP A 350 23.63 -2.05 -18.18
C ASP A 350 23.39 -3.14 -19.23
N LEU A 351 23.40 -2.75 -20.51
CA LEU A 351 23.34 -3.64 -21.66
C LEU A 351 24.69 -3.67 -22.37
N ASN A 352 25.14 -4.86 -22.77
CA ASN A 352 26.29 -5.03 -23.66
C ASN A 352 25.79 -4.98 -25.11
N VAL A 353 26.19 -3.95 -25.85
CA VAL A 353 25.61 -3.60 -27.16
C VAL A 353 26.68 -3.50 -28.25
N HIS A 354 26.24 -3.63 -29.50
CA HIS A 354 27.05 -3.44 -30.70
C HIS A 354 26.88 -2.03 -31.24
N TYR A 355 27.88 -1.52 -31.97
CA TYR A 355 27.72 -0.23 -32.64
C TYR A 355 26.70 -0.36 -33.78
N PRO A 356 25.82 0.65 -34.01
CA PRO A 356 24.82 0.59 -35.08
C PRO A 356 25.41 0.28 -36.46
N ASN A 357 26.61 0.78 -36.74
CA ASN A 357 27.31 0.56 -38.01
C ASN A 357 27.68 -0.93 -38.23
N GLU A 358 28.01 -1.65 -37.14
CA GLU A 358 28.32 -3.09 -37.18
C GLU A 358 27.07 -3.88 -37.55
N ILE A 359 25.92 -3.53 -36.95
CA ILE A 359 24.62 -4.17 -37.24
C ILE A 359 24.19 -3.90 -38.69
N GLU A 360 24.33 -2.65 -39.15
CA GLU A 360 23.93 -2.24 -40.49
C GLU A 360 24.81 -2.91 -41.57
N SER A 361 26.10 -3.12 -41.32
CA SER A 361 27.01 -3.82 -42.24
C SER A 361 26.67 -5.29 -42.49
N GLN A 362 25.87 -5.90 -41.61
CA GLN A 362 25.49 -7.31 -41.69
C GLN A 362 24.26 -7.57 -42.60
N VAL A 363 23.57 -6.53 -43.06
CA VAL A 363 22.37 -6.65 -43.91
C VAL A 363 22.60 -5.88 -45.21
N ALA A 364 22.83 -6.61 -46.30
CA ALA A 364 22.97 -6.01 -47.63
C ALA A 364 21.66 -5.34 -48.08
N GLY A 365 21.74 -4.11 -48.61
CA GLY A 365 20.60 -3.44 -49.25
C GLY A 365 19.81 -2.43 -48.40
N GLY A 366 20.33 -1.94 -47.27
CA GLY A 366 19.70 -0.83 -46.51
C GLY A 366 18.42 -1.19 -45.75
N GLY A 367 18.02 -2.47 -45.73
CA GLY A 367 16.85 -2.95 -44.99
C GLY A 367 16.99 -2.80 -43.46
N ALA A 368 18.22 -2.87 -42.91
CA ALA A 368 18.46 -2.70 -41.47
C ALA A 368 18.11 -1.29 -40.98
N THR A 369 18.38 -0.25 -41.76
CA THR A 369 18.11 1.14 -41.36
C THR A 369 16.61 1.41 -41.17
N ARG A 370 15.74 0.69 -41.88
CA ARG A 370 14.27 0.74 -41.71
C ARG A 370 13.82 0.17 -40.37
N VAL A 371 14.56 -0.78 -39.79
CA VAL A 371 14.20 -1.52 -38.56
C VAL A 371 14.80 -0.89 -37.29
N LYS A 372 15.70 0.09 -37.43
CA LYS A 372 16.50 0.71 -36.37
C LYS A 372 15.70 1.20 -35.15
N HIS A 373 14.52 1.76 -35.40
CA HIS A 373 13.58 2.25 -34.37
C HIS A 373 12.17 1.69 -34.57
N THR A 374 12.04 0.57 -35.29
CA THR A 374 10.72 -0.03 -35.51
C THR A 374 10.14 -0.51 -34.20
N ARG A 375 8.82 -0.34 -34.04
CA ARG A 375 8.10 -0.88 -32.90
C ARG A 375 8.09 -2.40 -32.99
N VAL A 376 8.74 -3.07 -32.05
CA VAL A 376 8.85 -4.53 -32.02
C VAL A 376 8.32 -5.02 -30.69
N ASN A 377 7.46 -6.03 -30.71
CA ASN A 377 7.00 -6.73 -29.52
C ASN A 377 7.66 -8.11 -29.45
N VAL A 378 8.31 -8.38 -28.33
CA VAL A 378 8.88 -9.69 -27.99
C VAL A 378 7.95 -10.35 -26.99
N ASP A 379 7.26 -11.41 -27.41
CA ASP A 379 6.36 -12.20 -26.57
C ASP A 379 7.06 -13.51 -26.17
N TYR A 380 7.39 -13.64 -24.88
CA TYR A 380 8.08 -14.81 -24.34
C TYR A 380 7.16 -16.03 -24.17
N GLN A 381 5.84 -15.81 -24.05
CA GLN A 381 4.87 -16.90 -23.93
C GLN A 381 4.63 -17.56 -25.28
N LYS A 382 4.53 -16.76 -26.34
CA LYS A 382 4.37 -17.27 -27.71
C LYS A 382 5.70 -17.62 -28.38
N GLN A 383 6.83 -17.16 -27.82
CA GLN A 383 8.16 -17.22 -28.45
C GLN A 383 8.19 -16.51 -29.81
N ILE A 384 7.49 -15.38 -29.91
CA ILE A 384 7.32 -14.62 -31.15
C ILE A 384 7.97 -13.25 -30.99
N VAL A 385 8.71 -12.81 -32.02
CA VAL A 385 9.20 -11.44 -32.15
C VAL A 385 8.62 -10.84 -33.41
N GLU A 386 7.71 -9.88 -33.25
CA GLU A 386 6.96 -9.31 -34.37
C GLU A 386 6.93 -7.77 -34.33
N PRO A 387 6.94 -7.10 -35.50
CA PRO A 387 6.67 -5.68 -35.55
C PRO A 387 5.25 -5.42 -35.03
N VAL A 388 5.08 -4.45 -34.14
CA VAL A 388 3.80 -4.16 -33.47
C VAL A 388 2.75 -3.80 -34.51
N GLU A 389 1.83 -4.71 -34.81
CA GLU A 389 0.62 -4.40 -35.56
C GLU A 389 -0.20 -3.37 -34.77
N ILE A 390 -0.78 -2.38 -35.44
CA ILE A 390 -1.81 -1.55 -34.82
C ILE A 390 -2.92 -2.53 -34.45
N PHE A 391 -3.07 -2.85 -33.17
CA PHE A 391 -4.09 -3.78 -32.69
C PHE A 391 -5.45 -3.38 -33.28
N GLY A 392 -5.89 -4.17 -34.26
CA GLY A 392 -7.05 -3.86 -35.04
C GLY A 392 -8.31 -4.17 -34.25
N ILE A 393 -9.26 -3.25 -34.30
CA ILE A 393 -10.67 -3.36 -33.90
C ILE A 393 -11.30 -4.73 -34.28
N SER A 394 -10.76 -5.40 -35.30
CA SER A 394 -11.11 -6.75 -35.75
C SER A 394 -11.14 -7.83 -34.65
N ASP A 395 -10.23 -7.83 -33.68
CA ASP A 395 -10.19 -8.92 -32.68
C ASP A 395 -11.19 -8.72 -31.52
N VAL A 396 -11.52 -7.47 -31.19
CA VAL A 396 -12.58 -7.12 -30.24
C VAL A 396 -13.95 -7.58 -30.77
N SER A 397 -14.19 -7.38 -32.07
CA SER A 397 -15.42 -7.83 -32.74
C SER A 397 -15.56 -9.36 -32.80
N LYS A 398 -14.46 -10.13 -32.70
CA LYS A 398 -14.50 -11.60 -32.63
C LYS A 398 -14.80 -12.10 -31.21
N MET A 399 -14.28 -11.42 -30.18
CA MET A 399 -14.53 -11.79 -28.77
C MET A 399 -15.96 -11.45 -28.31
N ILE A 400 -16.50 -10.30 -28.72
CA ILE A 400 -17.79 -9.78 -28.24
C ILE A 400 -18.74 -9.65 -29.44
N PRO A 401 -19.51 -10.70 -29.77
CA PRO A 401 -20.46 -10.63 -30.89
C PRO A 401 -21.68 -9.77 -30.56
N ASN A 402 -22.05 -9.68 -29.27
CA ASN A 402 -23.20 -8.92 -28.76
C ASN A 402 -22.87 -8.32 -27.39
N ARG A 403 -23.53 -7.22 -27.02
CA ARG A 403 -23.40 -6.61 -25.68
C ARG A 403 -23.96 -7.46 -24.54
N LEU A 404 -24.97 -8.27 -24.83
CA LEU A 404 -25.58 -9.17 -23.86
C LEU A 404 -25.05 -10.59 -24.10
N LEU A 405 -24.44 -11.16 -23.07
CA LEU A 405 -23.86 -12.50 -23.10
C LEU A 405 -24.48 -13.32 -21.98
N SER A 406 -24.87 -14.56 -22.29
CA SER A 406 -25.21 -15.55 -21.27
C SER A 406 -23.94 -16.32 -20.91
N ILE A 407 -23.63 -16.37 -19.62
CA ILE A 407 -22.38 -16.97 -19.13
C ILE A 407 -22.64 -17.92 -17.96
N ASN A 408 -21.70 -18.85 -17.77
CA ASN A 408 -21.55 -19.61 -16.52
C ASN A 408 -20.25 -19.20 -15.85
N VAL A 409 -20.34 -18.87 -14.56
CA VAL A 409 -19.17 -18.57 -13.73
C VAL A 409 -18.58 -19.86 -13.20
N THR A 410 -17.26 -19.97 -13.30
CA THR A 410 -16.53 -21.20 -12.95
C THR A 410 -15.55 -20.98 -11.81
N GLU A 411 -14.98 -19.78 -11.69
CA GLU A 411 -14.07 -19.41 -10.60
C GLU A 411 -14.33 -17.96 -10.19
N ILE A 412 -14.40 -17.71 -8.89
CA ILE A 412 -14.50 -16.37 -8.31
C ILE A 412 -13.13 -16.00 -7.76
N VAL A 413 -12.56 -14.89 -8.23
CA VAL A 413 -11.27 -14.39 -7.74
C VAL A 413 -11.49 -13.50 -6.52
N GLU A 414 -12.38 -12.50 -6.65
CA GLU A 414 -12.87 -11.67 -5.56
C GLU A 414 -14.30 -11.19 -5.86
N VAL A 415 -14.91 -10.42 -4.95
CA VAL A 415 -16.25 -9.87 -5.20
C VAL A 415 -16.23 -8.99 -6.45
N GLY A 416 -17.07 -9.36 -7.42
CA GLY A 416 -17.13 -8.67 -8.71
C GLY A 416 -16.01 -9.01 -9.70
N HIS A 417 -15.05 -9.88 -9.37
CA HIS A 417 -14.01 -10.34 -10.30
C HIS A 417 -14.04 -11.87 -10.40
N PHE A 418 -14.32 -12.37 -11.59
CA PHE A 418 -14.55 -13.80 -11.79
C PHE A 418 -14.23 -14.24 -13.22
N TRP A 419 -14.01 -15.54 -13.37
CA TRP A 419 -13.82 -16.21 -14.64
C TRP A 419 -15.08 -16.99 -15.02
N GLY A 420 -15.37 -17.01 -16.31
CA GLY A 420 -16.48 -17.79 -16.84
C GLY A 420 -16.34 -18.02 -18.34
N TYR A 421 -17.29 -18.74 -18.90
CA TYR A 421 -17.36 -19.00 -20.33
C TYR A 421 -18.79 -18.75 -20.84
N ARG A 422 -18.89 -18.45 -22.13
CA ARG A 422 -20.17 -18.20 -22.80
C ARG A 422 -20.93 -19.50 -23.02
N ILE A 423 -22.26 -19.46 -22.83
CA ILE A 423 -23.12 -20.64 -23.01
C ILE A 423 -23.97 -20.59 -24.28
N ASP A 424 -23.71 -19.65 -25.18
CA ASP A 424 -24.38 -19.62 -26.48
C ASP A 424 -23.96 -20.80 -27.37
N GLU A 425 -24.82 -21.14 -28.33
CA GLU A 425 -24.64 -22.28 -29.23
C GLU A 425 -23.30 -22.24 -29.98
N LYS A 426 -22.82 -21.05 -30.36
CA LYS A 426 -21.54 -20.90 -31.07
C LYS A 426 -20.37 -21.27 -30.15
N ASN A 427 -20.34 -20.78 -28.91
CA ASN A 427 -19.27 -21.12 -27.98
C ASN A 427 -19.33 -22.60 -27.57
N MET A 428 -20.53 -23.14 -27.35
CA MET A 428 -20.71 -24.54 -26.98
C MET A 428 -20.24 -25.50 -28.06
N THR A 429 -20.52 -25.21 -29.34
CA THR A 429 -20.01 -26.00 -30.47
C THR A 429 -18.49 -25.95 -30.58
N VAL A 430 -17.86 -24.79 -30.33
CA VAL A 430 -16.39 -24.67 -30.28
C VAL A 430 -15.80 -25.53 -29.15
N LEU A 431 -16.33 -25.44 -27.94
CA LEU A 431 -15.87 -26.22 -26.78
C LEU A 431 -16.03 -27.73 -27.00
N GLN A 432 -17.16 -28.16 -27.57
CA GLN A 432 -17.42 -29.57 -27.90
C GLN A 432 -16.44 -30.08 -28.97
N THR A 433 -16.20 -29.29 -30.02
CA THR A 433 -15.26 -29.64 -31.10
C THR A 433 -13.83 -29.75 -30.56
N LEU A 434 -13.38 -28.78 -29.76
CA LEU A 434 -12.07 -28.80 -29.09
C LEU A 434 -11.90 -30.04 -28.20
N THR A 435 -12.88 -30.31 -27.35
CA THR A 435 -12.85 -31.44 -26.42
C THR A 435 -12.80 -32.76 -27.19
N THR A 436 -13.58 -32.88 -28.26
CA THR A 436 -13.59 -34.06 -29.13
C THR A 436 -12.22 -34.25 -29.77
N GLU A 437 -11.70 -33.23 -30.45
CA GLU A 437 -10.40 -33.30 -31.14
C GLU A 437 -9.24 -33.65 -30.20
N ILE A 438 -9.16 -33.02 -29.03
CA ILE A 438 -8.11 -33.30 -28.02
C ILE A 438 -8.15 -34.77 -27.58
N ASN A 439 -9.34 -35.29 -27.30
CA ASN A 439 -9.51 -36.62 -26.72
C ASN A 439 -9.49 -37.76 -27.76
N HIS A 440 -9.54 -37.44 -29.06
CA HIS A 440 -9.35 -38.41 -30.15
C HIS A 440 -7.87 -38.59 -30.53
N GLN A 441 -6.98 -37.67 -30.14
CA GLN A 441 -5.56 -37.73 -30.48
C GLN A 441 -4.74 -38.60 -29.51
N HIS A 442 -3.62 -39.15 -30.00
CA HIS A 442 -2.64 -39.84 -29.17
C HIS A 442 -1.78 -38.85 -28.39
N LEU A 443 -2.01 -38.74 -27.08
CA LEU A 443 -1.36 -37.74 -26.22
C LEU A 443 0.06 -38.15 -25.78
N MET A 444 1.04 -37.29 -26.08
CA MET A 444 2.44 -37.46 -25.67
C MET A 444 2.72 -36.81 -24.31
N ASP A 445 3.76 -37.30 -23.62
CA ASP A 445 4.27 -36.64 -22.42
C ASP A 445 4.90 -35.28 -22.74
N LEU A 446 5.06 -34.44 -21.73
CA LEU A 446 5.63 -33.10 -21.91
C LEU A 446 7.09 -33.18 -22.42
N PRO A 447 7.46 -32.36 -23.42
CA PRO A 447 8.81 -32.36 -23.99
C PRO A 447 9.84 -31.68 -23.08
N VAL A 448 9.36 -30.87 -22.13
CA VAL A 448 10.17 -30.10 -21.18
C VAL A 448 9.63 -30.30 -19.76
N PRO A 449 10.47 -30.12 -18.73
CA PRO A 449 10.00 -30.12 -17.34
C PRO A 449 8.86 -29.11 -17.15
N PRO A 450 7.79 -29.49 -16.43
CA PRO A 450 6.68 -28.58 -16.12
C PRO A 450 7.18 -27.29 -15.45
N HIS A 451 6.78 -26.14 -15.96
CA HIS A 451 7.10 -24.83 -15.39
C HIS A 451 5.91 -23.87 -15.54
N PRO A 452 5.84 -22.78 -14.74
CA PRO A 452 4.80 -21.75 -14.87
C PRO A 452 4.66 -21.23 -16.31
N GLU A 453 3.44 -20.83 -16.68
CA GLU A 453 3.02 -20.34 -18.00
C GLU A 453 3.04 -21.38 -19.14
N LEU A 454 3.55 -22.60 -18.92
CA LEU A 454 3.51 -23.64 -19.94
C LEU A 454 2.06 -24.07 -20.24
N VAL A 455 1.65 -23.96 -21.51
CA VAL A 455 0.37 -24.48 -22.00
C VAL A 455 0.50 -25.97 -22.26
N CYS A 456 -0.39 -26.76 -21.68
CA CYS A 456 -0.40 -28.21 -21.71
C CYS A 456 -1.83 -28.76 -21.79
N LEU A 457 -1.95 -30.08 -21.86
CA LEU A 457 -3.21 -30.79 -21.71
C LEU A 457 -3.26 -31.43 -20.31
N ALA A 458 -4.35 -31.19 -19.59
CA ALA A 458 -4.56 -31.70 -18.24
C ALA A 458 -5.94 -32.34 -18.07
N PRO A 459 -6.08 -33.39 -17.24
CA PRO A 459 -7.37 -33.99 -16.93
C PRO A 459 -8.21 -33.10 -16.02
N PHE A 460 -9.51 -33.00 -16.30
CA PHE A 460 -10.44 -32.25 -15.47
C PHE A 460 -11.21 -33.18 -14.50
N PRO A 461 -11.14 -32.98 -13.16
CA PRO A 461 -11.67 -33.93 -12.20
C PRO A 461 -13.20 -33.91 -12.00
N CYS A 462 -13.91 -32.87 -12.46
CA CYS A 462 -15.33 -32.67 -12.15
C CYS A 462 -16.31 -33.28 -13.16
N LEU A 463 -15.82 -33.83 -14.28
CA LEU A 463 -16.65 -34.58 -15.22
C LEU A 463 -16.37 -36.07 -15.02
N GLU A 464 -17.43 -36.89 -14.95
CA GLU A 464 -17.31 -38.36 -14.89
C GLU A 464 -16.49 -38.93 -16.08
N ASN A 465 -16.29 -38.12 -17.14
CA ASN A 465 -15.40 -38.38 -18.25
C ASN A 465 -13.94 -38.02 -17.94
N LYS A 466 -13.05 -39.02 -18.05
CA LYS A 466 -11.58 -38.94 -17.94
C LYS A 466 -10.91 -38.22 -19.13
N GLY A 467 -11.47 -37.10 -19.58
CA GLY A 467 -10.96 -36.34 -20.72
C GLY A 467 -9.85 -35.35 -20.36
N TYR A 468 -9.00 -35.03 -21.32
CA TYR A 468 -7.99 -33.98 -21.28
C TYR A 468 -8.53 -32.68 -21.88
N TYR A 469 -8.07 -31.55 -21.34
CA TYR A 469 -8.46 -30.20 -21.72
C TYR A 469 -7.24 -29.29 -21.79
N ARG A 470 -7.32 -28.19 -22.55
CA ARG A 470 -6.25 -27.19 -22.60
C ARG A 470 -6.14 -26.50 -21.26
N ALA A 471 -4.93 -26.46 -20.73
CA ALA A 471 -4.64 -25.85 -19.45
C ALA A 471 -3.30 -25.13 -19.49
N ARG A 472 -3.13 -24.14 -18.62
CA ARG A 472 -1.87 -23.44 -18.39
C ARG A 472 -1.39 -23.72 -16.98
N ILE A 473 -0.12 -24.05 -16.82
CA ILE A 473 0.48 -24.26 -15.49
C ILE A 473 0.63 -22.91 -14.79
N LEU A 474 0.05 -22.77 -13.59
CA LEU A 474 0.20 -21.57 -12.76
C LEU A 474 1.47 -21.66 -11.92
N TYR A 475 1.63 -22.74 -11.17
CA TYR A 475 2.87 -23.05 -10.45
C TYR A 475 3.03 -24.56 -10.22
N VAL A 476 4.26 -24.97 -9.93
CA VAL A 476 4.64 -26.35 -9.64
C VAL A 476 5.06 -26.47 -8.19
N SER A 477 4.52 -27.45 -7.47
CA SER A 477 4.79 -27.70 -6.06
C SER A 477 4.95 -29.19 -5.80
N GLY A 478 6.21 -29.64 -5.68
CA GLY A 478 6.54 -31.07 -5.56
C GLY A 478 6.10 -31.83 -6.82
N ASP A 479 5.38 -32.94 -6.63
CA ASP A 479 4.88 -33.80 -7.72
C ASP A 479 3.54 -33.34 -8.34
N PHE A 480 3.11 -32.11 -8.04
CA PHE A 480 1.85 -31.55 -8.52
C PHE A 480 2.05 -30.19 -9.17
N ALA A 481 1.22 -29.89 -10.16
CA ALA A 481 1.03 -28.56 -10.72
C ALA A 481 -0.38 -28.07 -10.40
N GLU A 482 -0.52 -26.79 -10.07
CA GLU A 482 -1.82 -26.13 -10.20
C GLU A 482 -1.96 -25.61 -11.62
N VAL A 483 -3.06 -25.98 -12.28
CA VAL A 483 -3.33 -25.63 -13.67
C VAL A 483 -4.61 -24.83 -13.77
N PHE A 484 -4.65 -23.90 -14.72
CA PHE A 484 -5.80 -23.10 -15.09
C PHE A 484 -6.33 -23.56 -16.46
N PHE A 485 -7.59 -23.99 -16.52
CA PHE A 485 -8.20 -24.44 -17.77
C PHE A 485 -8.58 -23.25 -18.62
N VAL A 486 -7.80 -23.00 -19.68
CA VAL A 486 -7.88 -21.77 -20.49
C VAL A 486 -9.21 -21.61 -21.23
N ASP A 487 -10.00 -22.68 -21.33
CA ASP A 487 -11.30 -22.68 -22.02
C ASP A 487 -12.50 -22.56 -21.08
N TYR A 488 -12.32 -22.88 -19.80
CA TYR A 488 -13.40 -22.90 -18.82
C TYR A 488 -13.21 -21.92 -17.67
N GLY A 489 -11.98 -21.48 -17.38
CA GLY A 489 -11.68 -20.45 -16.39
C GLY A 489 -11.50 -20.94 -14.95
N ASN A 490 -11.64 -22.23 -14.70
CA ASN A 490 -11.42 -22.83 -13.38
C ASN A 490 -10.01 -23.42 -13.22
N ARG A 491 -9.65 -23.73 -11.98
CA ARG A 491 -8.37 -24.38 -11.64
C ARG A 491 -8.52 -25.82 -11.16
N SER A 492 -7.41 -26.53 -11.16
CA SER A 492 -7.30 -27.85 -10.52
C SER A 492 -5.85 -28.16 -10.15
N ARG A 493 -5.67 -28.95 -9.10
CA ARG A 493 -4.38 -29.52 -8.74
C ARG A 493 -4.21 -30.87 -9.44
N VAL A 494 -3.20 -30.96 -10.31
CA VAL A 494 -2.96 -32.10 -11.20
C VAL A 494 -1.58 -32.71 -10.94
N PRO A 495 -1.45 -34.04 -10.80
CA PRO A 495 -0.14 -34.70 -10.74
C PRO A 495 0.67 -34.47 -12.02
N LEU A 496 1.98 -34.19 -11.91
CA LEU A 496 2.83 -33.88 -13.07
C LEU A 496 2.82 -34.98 -14.14
N LYS A 497 2.74 -36.25 -13.72
CA LYS A 497 2.67 -37.42 -14.60
C LYS A 497 1.41 -37.48 -15.48
N LYS A 498 0.39 -36.69 -15.15
CA LYS A 498 -0.86 -36.59 -15.92
C LYS A 498 -0.89 -35.38 -16.84
N LEU A 499 0.18 -34.59 -16.93
CA LEU A 499 0.26 -33.49 -17.89
C LEU A 499 0.76 -34.02 -19.24
N LYS A 500 0.12 -33.56 -20.32
CA LYS A 500 0.43 -34.00 -21.69
C LYS A 500 0.78 -32.80 -22.57
N ALA A 501 1.58 -33.04 -23.61
CA ALA A 501 1.95 -32.03 -24.58
C ALA A 501 0.74 -31.60 -25.42
N ILE A 502 0.59 -30.30 -25.64
CA ILE A 502 -0.43 -29.75 -26.55
C ILE A 502 0.16 -29.57 -27.95
N PRO A 503 -0.49 -30.09 -29.02
CA PRO A 503 -0.12 -29.82 -30.41
C PRO A 503 -0.15 -28.33 -30.77
N SER A 504 0.69 -27.89 -31.71
CA SER A 504 0.80 -26.48 -32.12
C SER A 504 -0.52 -25.93 -32.66
N HIS A 505 -1.20 -26.67 -33.54
CA HIS A 505 -2.47 -26.23 -34.13
C HIS A 505 -3.58 -26.02 -33.10
N LEU A 506 -3.58 -26.76 -31.98
CA LEU A 506 -4.53 -26.56 -30.88
C LEU A 506 -4.10 -25.47 -29.89
N ARG A 507 -2.80 -25.20 -29.80
CA ARG A 507 -2.24 -24.14 -28.97
C ARG A 507 -2.53 -22.75 -29.55
N GLU A 508 -2.54 -22.64 -30.87
CA GLU A 508 -2.79 -21.38 -31.60
C GLU A 508 -4.26 -20.95 -31.59
N LEU A 509 -5.19 -21.85 -31.29
CA LEU A 509 -6.61 -21.53 -31.19
C LEU A 509 -6.90 -20.61 -30.00
N PRO A 510 -7.81 -19.62 -30.14
CA PRO A 510 -8.14 -18.69 -29.06
C PRO A 510 -8.67 -19.41 -27.82
N PHE A 511 -8.35 -18.89 -26.65
CA PHE A 511 -8.87 -19.38 -25.38
C PHE A 511 -10.32 -18.94 -25.20
N GLN A 512 -11.16 -19.84 -24.68
CA GLN A 512 -12.61 -19.60 -24.58
C GLN A 512 -13.05 -19.02 -23.23
N ALA A 513 -12.23 -19.13 -22.19
CA ALA A 513 -12.52 -18.51 -20.90
C ALA A 513 -12.37 -16.99 -20.99
N LEU A 514 -13.30 -16.28 -20.34
CA LEU A 514 -13.34 -14.83 -20.29
C LEU A 514 -13.18 -14.37 -18.83
N GLU A 515 -12.39 -13.33 -18.64
CA GLU A 515 -12.22 -12.65 -17.36
C GLU A 515 -13.22 -11.49 -17.26
N PHE A 516 -13.96 -11.43 -16.17
CA PHE A 516 -15.00 -10.44 -15.94
C PHE A 516 -14.70 -9.60 -14.70
N LYS A 517 -14.95 -8.30 -14.79
CA LYS A 517 -14.96 -7.37 -13.67
C LYS A 517 -16.30 -6.63 -13.63
N MET A 518 -16.94 -6.54 -12.49
CA MET A 518 -18.14 -5.72 -12.33
C MET A 518 -17.76 -4.25 -12.38
N CYS A 519 -18.41 -3.49 -13.26
CA CYS A 519 -18.17 -2.05 -13.36
C CYS A 519 -18.88 -1.27 -12.25
N LYS A 520 -18.54 0.01 -12.08
CA LYS A 520 -19.20 1.04 -11.25
C LYS A 520 -19.37 0.68 -9.77
N MET A 521 -18.46 -0.13 -9.24
CA MET A 521 -18.53 -0.67 -7.90
C MET A 521 -17.13 -0.75 -7.28
N ARG A 522 -17.04 -0.38 -5.99
CA ARG A 522 -15.84 -0.58 -5.17
C ARG A 522 -16.21 -1.17 -3.80
N PRO A 523 -15.25 -1.68 -3.01
CA PRO A 523 -15.55 -2.14 -1.67
C PRO A 523 -16.00 -0.99 -0.76
N SER A 524 -16.97 -1.27 0.12
CA SER A 524 -17.39 -0.31 1.14
C SER A 524 -16.33 -0.15 2.24
N ALA A 525 -16.42 0.93 3.03
CA ALA A 525 -15.58 1.10 4.22
C ALA A 525 -15.59 -0.14 5.14
N LYS A 526 -16.77 -0.76 5.32
CA LYS A 526 -16.92 -2.00 6.10
C LYS A 526 -16.14 -3.16 5.48
N SER A 527 -16.19 -3.31 4.17
CA SER A 527 -15.43 -4.34 3.45
C SER A 527 -13.92 -4.16 3.58
N LEU A 528 -13.44 -2.91 3.53
CA LEU A 528 -12.01 -2.57 3.69
C LEU A 528 -11.50 -2.77 5.12
N VAL A 529 -12.36 -2.59 6.13
CA VAL A 529 -12.01 -2.80 7.55
C VAL A 529 -12.09 -4.27 7.95
N CYS A 530 -13.06 -5.01 7.42
CA CYS A 530 -13.31 -6.42 7.74
C CYS A 530 -12.59 -7.42 6.82
N GLY A 531 -11.76 -6.95 5.89
CA GLY A 531 -11.06 -7.77 4.90
C GLY A 531 -9.84 -7.07 4.33
N GLU A 532 -9.23 -7.66 3.30
CA GLU A 532 -8.10 -7.02 2.61
C GLU A 532 -8.55 -6.02 1.55
N GLN A 533 -9.61 -6.37 0.83
CA GLN A 533 -10.33 -5.53 -0.12
C GLN A 533 -11.82 -5.70 0.12
N TRP A 534 -12.26 -6.96 0.18
CA TRP A 534 -13.63 -7.36 0.47
C TRP A 534 -13.69 -8.13 1.78
N SER A 535 -14.77 -7.95 2.54
CA SER A 535 -14.99 -8.78 3.72
C SER A 535 -15.31 -10.23 3.33
N TYR A 536 -15.11 -11.14 4.28
CA TYR A 536 -15.51 -12.53 4.10
C TYR A 536 -17.01 -12.65 3.83
N SER A 537 -17.83 -11.89 4.57
CA SER A 537 -19.28 -11.85 4.37
C SER A 537 -19.68 -11.38 2.96
N ALA A 538 -19.01 -10.36 2.41
CA ALA A 538 -19.24 -9.89 1.05
C ALA A 538 -18.93 -10.99 0.01
N SER A 539 -17.83 -11.71 0.23
CA SER A 539 -17.37 -12.79 -0.65
C SER A 539 -18.36 -13.96 -0.66
N GLN A 540 -18.84 -14.37 0.52
CA GLN A 540 -19.87 -15.40 0.64
C GLN A 540 -21.18 -14.98 -0.03
N ARG A 541 -21.59 -13.73 0.17
CA ARG A 541 -22.82 -13.20 -0.43
C ARG A 541 -22.73 -13.19 -1.94
N PHE A 542 -21.64 -12.67 -2.51
CA PHE A 542 -21.42 -12.69 -3.95
C PHE A 542 -21.40 -14.11 -4.51
N ALA A 543 -20.71 -15.04 -3.85
CA ALA A 543 -20.72 -16.44 -4.25
C ALA A 543 -22.13 -17.06 -4.25
N SER A 544 -22.98 -16.72 -3.27
CA SER A 544 -24.38 -17.18 -3.23
C SER A 544 -25.25 -16.62 -4.37
N LEU A 545 -24.87 -15.46 -4.91
CA LEU A 545 -25.56 -14.81 -6.02
C LEU A 545 -25.16 -15.41 -7.37
N VAL A 546 -23.93 -15.90 -7.48
CA VAL A 546 -23.30 -16.27 -8.75
C VAL A 546 -23.15 -17.78 -8.96
N ASN A 547 -22.77 -18.54 -7.93
CA ASN A 547 -22.44 -19.95 -8.07
C ASN A 547 -23.65 -20.80 -8.43
N GLY A 548 -23.52 -21.63 -9.47
CA GLY A 548 -24.55 -22.56 -9.91
C GLY A 548 -25.71 -21.91 -10.69
N TYR A 549 -25.61 -20.62 -11.00
CA TYR A 549 -26.61 -19.90 -11.79
C TYR A 549 -26.08 -19.51 -13.16
N THR A 550 -26.95 -19.58 -14.16
CA THR A 550 -26.70 -18.95 -15.46
C THR A 550 -26.97 -17.46 -15.32
N LEU A 551 -25.96 -16.66 -15.66
CA LEU A 551 -26.01 -15.21 -15.52
C LEU A 551 -26.09 -14.54 -16.89
N LEU A 552 -26.81 -13.42 -16.92
CA LEU A 552 -26.83 -12.52 -18.06
C LEU A 552 -25.90 -11.36 -17.77
N VAL A 553 -24.88 -11.15 -18.61
CA VAL A 553 -23.96 -10.03 -18.45
C VAL A 553 -24.12 -9.04 -19.60
N LYS A 554 -24.12 -7.75 -19.25
CA LYS A 554 -24.08 -6.65 -20.20
C LYS A 554 -22.68 -6.05 -20.21
N VAL A 555 -22.01 -6.10 -21.35
CA VAL A 555 -20.67 -5.55 -21.53
C VAL A 555 -20.72 -4.02 -21.55
N TYR A 556 -19.98 -3.42 -20.62
CA TYR A 556 -19.76 -1.98 -20.52
C TYR A 556 -18.51 -1.57 -21.31
N SER A 557 -17.36 -2.21 -21.03
CA SER A 557 -16.08 -1.93 -21.68
C SER A 557 -15.16 -3.16 -21.73
N LEU A 558 -14.10 -3.10 -22.54
CA LEU A 558 -13.03 -4.11 -22.62
C LEU A 558 -11.68 -3.41 -22.37
N VAL A 559 -11.00 -3.76 -21.30
CA VAL A 559 -9.72 -3.13 -20.89
C VAL A 559 -8.70 -4.23 -20.62
N HIS A 560 -7.55 -4.19 -21.30
CA HIS A 560 -6.44 -5.15 -21.13
C HIS A 560 -6.84 -6.64 -21.15
N GLY A 561 -7.88 -7.00 -21.92
CA GLY A 561 -8.41 -8.36 -22.04
C GLY A 561 -9.48 -8.75 -21.02
N VAL A 562 -9.90 -7.81 -20.16
CA VAL A 562 -10.92 -8.00 -19.11
C VAL A 562 -12.22 -7.32 -19.52
N LEU A 563 -13.32 -8.04 -19.42
CA LEU A 563 -14.65 -7.52 -19.70
C LEU A 563 -15.23 -6.85 -18.45
N HIS A 564 -15.46 -5.54 -18.54
CA HIS A 564 -16.19 -4.80 -17.51
C HIS A 564 -17.69 -4.93 -17.78
N VAL A 565 -18.45 -5.40 -16.80
CA VAL A 565 -19.84 -5.84 -17.01
C VAL A 565 -20.81 -5.40 -15.90
N ASP A 566 -22.07 -5.21 -16.29
CA ASP A 566 -23.21 -5.35 -15.38
C ASP A 566 -23.63 -6.83 -15.35
N VAL A 567 -23.90 -7.38 -14.17
CA VAL A 567 -24.23 -8.81 -14.00
C VAL A 567 -25.64 -8.95 -13.46
N PHE A 568 -26.47 -9.70 -14.18
CA PHE A 568 -27.86 -9.89 -13.85
C PHE A 568 -28.19 -11.36 -13.58
N ARG A 569 -29.08 -11.56 -12.61
CA ARG A 569 -29.64 -12.87 -12.26
C ARG A 569 -31.16 -12.84 -12.32
N TYR A 570 -31.75 -13.91 -12.84
CA TYR A 570 -33.19 -14.13 -12.75
C TYR A 570 -33.58 -14.61 -11.35
N LEU A 571 -34.52 -13.90 -10.73
CA LEU A 571 -35.17 -14.30 -9.48
C LEU A 571 -36.62 -14.68 -9.77
N GLY A 572 -36.99 -15.93 -9.47
CA GLY A 572 -38.33 -16.46 -9.78
C GLY A 572 -38.58 -16.56 -11.30
N SER A 573 -39.81 -16.27 -11.73
CA SER A 573 -40.22 -16.50 -13.13
C SER A 573 -39.98 -15.33 -14.10
N LYS A 574 -39.74 -14.08 -13.64
CA LYS A 574 -39.57 -12.92 -14.55
C LYS A 574 -38.74 -11.72 -14.05
N GLU A 575 -38.26 -11.67 -12.80
CA GLU A 575 -37.56 -10.48 -12.31
C GLU A 575 -36.05 -10.59 -12.53
N LEU A 576 -35.47 -9.61 -13.23
CA LEU A 576 -34.04 -9.54 -13.51
C LEU A 576 -33.40 -8.58 -12.50
N VAL A 577 -32.61 -9.13 -11.58
CA VAL A 577 -31.95 -8.38 -10.51
C VAL A 577 -30.49 -8.15 -10.87
N ASN A 578 -30.02 -6.91 -10.74
CA ASN A 578 -28.60 -6.58 -10.87
C ASN A 578 -27.87 -6.94 -9.57
N ILE A 579 -26.84 -7.77 -9.67
CA ILE A 579 -26.05 -8.21 -8.51
C ILE A 579 -25.33 -7.03 -7.84
N ARG A 580 -24.95 -5.99 -8.60
CA ARG A 580 -24.30 -4.80 -8.05
C ARG A 580 -25.22 -4.11 -7.05
N ASP A 581 -26.46 -3.87 -7.45
CA ASP A 581 -27.42 -3.08 -6.69
C ASP A 581 -27.73 -3.80 -5.36
N VAL A 582 -27.84 -5.14 -5.38
CA VAL A 582 -27.96 -5.97 -4.17
C VAL A 582 -26.77 -5.78 -3.23
N LEU A 583 -25.53 -5.80 -3.75
CA LEU A 583 -24.32 -5.63 -2.91
C LEU A 583 -24.20 -4.22 -2.33
N ILE A 584 -24.67 -3.19 -3.05
CA ILE A 584 -24.69 -1.80 -2.59
C ILE A 584 -25.78 -1.62 -1.53
N GLU A 585 -26.99 -2.12 -1.75
CA GLU A 585 -28.11 -2.07 -0.80
C GLU A 585 -27.76 -2.79 0.52
N GLU A 586 -27.05 -3.93 0.43
CA GLU A 586 -26.55 -4.69 1.59
C GLU A 586 -25.25 -4.12 2.19
N CYS A 587 -24.77 -2.97 1.69
CA CYS A 587 -23.60 -2.23 2.20
C CYS A 587 -22.26 -2.98 2.12
N TYR A 588 -22.16 -4.00 1.26
CA TYR A 588 -20.90 -4.67 0.96
C TYR A 588 -20.04 -3.86 -0.02
N ALA A 589 -20.70 -3.08 -0.88
CA ALA A 589 -20.06 -2.27 -1.90
C ALA A 589 -20.58 -0.82 -1.91
N GLU A 590 -19.83 0.06 -2.57
CA GLU A 590 -20.19 1.45 -2.84
C GLU A 590 -20.17 1.71 -4.36
N GLN A 591 -20.97 2.68 -4.80
CA GLN A 591 -20.92 3.15 -6.18
C GLN A 591 -19.58 3.86 -6.44
N ALA A 592 -18.98 3.58 -7.59
CA ALA A 592 -17.70 4.15 -7.99
C ALA A 592 -17.72 4.56 -9.47
N GLU A 593 -16.81 5.47 -9.82
CA GLU A 593 -16.54 5.82 -11.21
C GLU A 593 -15.64 4.77 -11.87
N GLU A 594 -15.79 4.62 -13.18
CA GLU A 594 -14.92 3.76 -13.99
C GLU A 594 -13.61 4.48 -14.33
N SER A 595 -12.53 3.73 -14.52
CA SER A 595 -11.26 4.30 -14.98
C SER A 595 -11.39 4.97 -16.36
N TYR A 596 -10.51 5.93 -16.62
CA TYR A 596 -10.41 6.63 -17.91
C TYR A 596 -10.32 5.66 -19.10
N GLU A 597 -9.50 4.60 -18.99
CA GLU A 597 -9.39 3.56 -20.03
C GLU A 597 -10.71 2.82 -20.26
N SER A 598 -11.45 2.52 -19.18
CA SER A 598 -12.76 1.87 -19.26
C SER A 598 -13.81 2.78 -19.90
N GLN A 599 -13.80 4.07 -19.56
CA GLN A 599 -14.69 5.08 -20.18
C GLN A 599 -14.38 5.25 -21.68
N GLN A 600 -13.11 5.40 -22.05
CA GLN A 600 -12.71 5.50 -23.46
C GLN A 600 -13.08 4.24 -24.26
N SER A 601 -12.88 3.05 -23.68
CA SER A 601 -13.26 1.78 -24.29
C SER A 601 -14.79 1.66 -24.44
N HIS A 602 -15.56 2.13 -23.45
CA HIS A 602 -17.01 2.20 -23.52
C HIS A 602 -17.49 3.08 -24.69
N ASP A 603 -16.95 4.29 -24.80
CA ASP A 603 -17.31 5.24 -25.87
C ASP A 603 -16.96 4.69 -27.26
N LEU A 604 -15.81 4.03 -27.38
CA LEU A 604 -15.40 3.36 -28.62
C LEU A 604 -16.35 2.20 -28.98
N LEU A 605 -16.76 1.39 -28.00
CA LEU A 605 -17.71 0.30 -28.22
C LEU A 605 -19.11 0.81 -28.58
N GLU A 606 -19.58 1.90 -27.96
CA GLU A 606 -20.83 2.58 -28.36
C GLU A 606 -20.77 3.05 -29.82
N ALA A 607 -19.67 3.70 -30.21
CA ALA A 607 -19.47 4.16 -31.58
C ALA A 607 -19.45 3.00 -32.59
N LEU A 608 -18.71 1.93 -32.30
CA LEU A 608 -18.59 0.76 -33.18
C LEU A 608 -19.91 0.02 -33.38
N LEU A 609 -20.71 -0.15 -32.33
CA LEU A 609 -22.00 -0.82 -32.42
C LEU A 609 -23.04 0.04 -33.14
N SER A 610 -22.92 1.37 -33.04
CA SER A 610 -23.71 2.30 -33.84
C SER A 610 -23.31 2.26 -35.32
N ASP A 611 -22.01 2.13 -35.62
CA ASP A 611 -21.46 2.05 -36.98
C ASP A 611 -21.55 0.66 -37.64
N GLN A 612 -21.92 -0.40 -36.92
CA GLN A 612 -22.31 -1.68 -37.55
C GLN A 612 -23.54 -1.53 -38.49
N ILE A 613 -24.20 -0.37 -38.48
CA ILE A 613 -25.23 0.03 -39.46
C ILE A 613 -24.61 0.60 -40.77
N ARG A 614 -23.31 0.91 -40.81
CA ARG A 614 -22.60 1.45 -41.99
C ARG A 614 -21.24 0.77 -42.20
N LYS A 615 -21.26 -0.39 -42.86
CA LYS A 615 -20.04 -1.08 -43.31
C LYS A 615 -19.28 -0.27 -44.36
N GLU A 616 -17.99 -0.03 -44.14
CA GLU A 616 -16.97 -0.07 -45.20
C GLU A 616 -15.68 -0.75 -44.68
N GLU A 617 -15.22 -1.73 -45.45
CA GLU A 617 -14.02 -2.53 -45.19
C GLU A 617 -12.76 -1.71 -45.51
N ARG A 618 -11.92 -1.42 -44.50
CA ARG A 618 -10.55 -0.94 -44.73
C ARG A 618 -9.62 -2.13 -44.99
N LYS A 619 -8.97 -2.11 -46.16
CA LYS A 619 -7.96 -3.11 -46.57
C LYS A 619 -6.69 -3.02 -45.69
N PRO A 620 -6.05 -4.15 -45.34
CA PRO A 620 -4.79 -4.15 -44.60
C PRO A 620 -3.61 -3.78 -45.51
N VAL A 621 -2.68 -2.99 -44.97
CA VAL A 621 -1.48 -2.49 -45.65
C VAL A 621 -0.40 -3.57 -45.70
N SER A 622 0.06 -3.93 -46.90
CA SER A 622 0.96 -5.05 -47.19
C SER A 622 2.46 -4.80 -46.95
N SER A 623 2.85 -3.78 -46.17
CA SER A 623 4.26 -3.33 -46.08
C SER A 623 5.10 -3.97 -44.96
N ARG A 624 4.53 -4.84 -44.13
CA ARG A 624 5.15 -5.30 -42.86
C ARG A 624 5.73 -6.71 -42.86
N GLY A 625 5.45 -7.52 -43.87
CA GLY A 625 6.06 -8.86 -44.02
C GLY A 625 7.57 -8.81 -44.24
N GLU A 626 8.04 -7.80 -44.98
CA GLU A 626 9.47 -7.56 -45.20
C GLU A 626 10.21 -7.22 -43.90
N GLU A 627 9.59 -6.41 -43.03
CA GLU A 627 10.19 -5.98 -41.75
C GLU A 627 10.36 -7.16 -40.79
N LYS A 628 9.36 -8.06 -40.72
CA LYS A 628 9.42 -9.29 -39.93
C LYS A 628 10.60 -10.17 -40.36
N HIS A 629 10.81 -10.34 -41.67
CA HIS A 629 11.90 -11.16 -42.20
C HIS A 629 13.29 -10.58 -41.85
N VAL A 630 13.46 -9.25 -41.91
CA VAL A 630 14.72 -8.59 -41.51
C VAL A 630 14.98 -8.75 -40.00
N ILE A 631 13.94 -8.65 -39.16
CA ILE A 631 14.04 -8.85 -37.71
C ILE A 631 14.51 -10.28 -37.39
N GLU A 632 13.88 -11.30 -37.97
CA GLU A 632 14.27 -12.72 -37.77
C GLU A 632 15.72 -12.99 -38.21
N MET A 633 16.13 -12.42 -39.36
CA MET A 633 17.50 -12.55 -39.85
C MET A 633 18.53 -11.95 -38.89
N LEU A 634 18.26 -10.76 -38.34
CA LEU A 634 19.13 -10.11 -37.37
C LEU A 634 19.20 -10.88 -36.05
N LEU A 635 18.07 -11.37 -35.53
CA LEU A 635 18.03 -12.18 -34.31
C LEU A 635 18.85 -13.47 -34.43
N ASN A 636 18.78 -14.15 -35.58
CA ASN A 636 19.57 -15.35 -35.82
C ASN A 636 21.07 -15.07 -35.87
N LYS A 637 21.49 -13.95 -36.48
CA LYS A 637 22.91 -13.56 -36.60
C LYS A 637 23.54 -13.12 -35.27
N PHE A 638 22.76 -12.43 -34.43
CA PHE A 638 23.20 -11.90 -33.14
C PHE A 638 22.72 -12.77 -31.96
N SER A 639 22.48 -14.06 -32.21
CA SER A 639 22.11 -15.03 -31.17
C SER A 639 23.29 -15.35 -30.22
N VAL A 640 22.96 -16.03 -29.12
CA VAL A 640 23.70 -16.09 -27.84
C VAL A 640 25.20 -16.41 -27.93
N ASP A 641 25.66 -17.07 -28.98
CA ASP A 641 27.04 -17.55 -29.10
C ASP A 641 28.06 -16.46 -29.52
N ASN A 642 27.62 -15.23 -29.84
CA ASN A 642 28.50 -14.12 -30.27
C ASN A 642 28.62 -12.92 -29.29
N PHE A 643 28.11 -13.03 -28.05
CA PHE A 643 28.15 -11.91 -27.08
C PHE A 643 29.55 -11.54 -26.57
N ASP A 644 30.56 -12.40 -26.73
CA ASP A 644 31.96 -12.10 -26.41
C ASP A 644 32.58 -11.03 -27.33
N ALA A 645 31.88 -10.62 -28.40
CA ALA A 645 32.27 -9.55 -29.31
C ALA A 645 31.55 -8.20 -29.07
N ALA A 646 30.78 -8.05 -27.98
CA ALA A 646 30.09 -6.79 -27.68
C ALA A 646 31.09 -5.64 -27.45
N THR A 647 30.87 -4.52 -28.13
CA THR A 647 31.90 -3.48 -28.29
C THR A 647 31.84 -2.37 -27.23
N HIS A 648 30.68 -2.16 -26.57
CA HIS A 648 30.57 -1.22 -25.46
C HIS A 648 29.32 -1.46 -24.56
N LYS A 649 29.28 -0.76 -23.42
CA LYS A 649 28.18 -0.80 -22.45
C LYS A 649 27.29 0.45 -22.55
N VAL A 650 25.99 0.25 -22.49
CA VAL A 650 24.98 1.33 -22.42
C VAL A 650 24.13 1.16 -21.17
N SER A 651 24.04 2.22 -20.35
CA SER A 651 23.17 2.24 -19.17
C SER A 651 21.76 2.69 -19.53
N VAL A 652 20.79 1.85 -19.21
CA VAL A 652 19.36 2.09 -19.38
C VAL A 652 18.82 2.84 -18.17
N HIS A 653 17.90 3.78 -18.39
CA HIS A 653 17.25 4.53 -17.32
C HIS A 653 15.89 3.96 -16.97
N GLY A 654 15.60 3.89 -15.66
CA GLY A 654 14.35 3.38 -15.11
C GLY A 654 14.61 2.25 -14.11
N PRO A 655 13.62 1.40 -13.83
CA PRO A 655 12.26 1.38 -14.37
C PRO A 655 11.39 2.52 -13.82
N PHE A 656 10.39 2.97 -14.60
CA PHE A 656 9.44 4.02 -14.24
C PHE A 656 7.99 3.52 -14.35
N SER A 657 7.10 4.04 -13.49
CA SER A 657 5.65 3.83 -13.58
C SER A 657 4.93 5.16 -13.39
N PRO A 658 3.91 5.48 -14.21
CA PRO A 658 3.15 6.71 -14.08
C PRO A 658 2.23 6.73 -12.84
N TYR A 659 1.98 5.57 -12.22
CA TYR A 659 1.20 5.45 -10.98
C TYR A 659 2.04 5.60 -9.71
N GLU A 660 3.35 5.83 -9.84
CA GLU A 660 4.22 6.17 -8.71
C GLU A 660 3.87 7.56 -8.18
N VAL A 661 3.44 7.64 -6.92
CA VAL A 661 2.98 8.90 -6.30
C VAL A 661 4.04 9.51 -5.39
N LYS A 662 4.11 10.84 -5.42
CA LYS A 662 4.91 11.63 -4.48
C LYS A 662 4.12 11.91 -3.20
N CYS A 663 4.84 11.94 -2.09
CA CYS A 663 4.33 12.16 -0.74
C CYS A 663 4.49 13.64 -0.35
N PHE A 664 3.48 14.21 0.30
CA PHE A 664 3.44 15.60 0.73
C PHE A 664 3.02 15.69 2.20
N SER A 665 3.67 16.57 2.96
CA SER A 665 3.30 16.77 4.37
C SER A 665 2.01 17.57 4.51
N MET A 666 1.24 17.27 5.54
CA MET A 666 -0.02 17.95 5.84
C MET A 666 0.15 19.11 6.84
N THR A 667 1.31 19.23 7.49
CA THR A 667 1.59 20.31 8.46
C THR A 667 2.10 21.58 7.76
N ARG A 668 1.77 22.74 8.33
CA ARG A 668 2.06 24.07 7.76
C ARG A 668 3.54 24.29 7.41
N ILE A 669 4.47 23.97 8.33
CA ILE A 669 5.90 24.25 8.13
C ILE A 669 6.54 23.36 7.05
N SER A 670 5.90 22.22 6.79
CA SER A 670 6.44 21.15 5.95
C SER A 670 5.89 21.17 4.53
N GLN A 671 4.88 22.00 4.23
CA GLN A 671 4.29 22.12 2.89
C GLN A 671 5.33 22.46 1.81
N PHE A 672 6.36 23.24 2.17
CA PHE A 672 7.41 23.65 1.24
C PHE A 672 8.61 22.68 1.19
N ARG A 673 8.63 21.64 2.03
CA ARG A 673 9.70 20.66 2.09
C ARG A 673 9.37 19.45 1.23
N CYS A 674 10.36 18.93 0.51
CA CYS A 674 10.19 17.64 -0.18
C CYS A 674 10.22 16.50 0.85
N ALA A 675 9.18 15.69 0.90
CA ALA A 675 9.12 14.49 1.75
C ALA A 675 9.61 13.25 0.98
N PHE A 676 10.60 12.56 1.55
CA PHE A 676 11.16 11.33 1.02
C PHE A 676 10.97 10.20 2.02
N ILE A 677 10.43 9.07 1.57
CA ILE A 677 10.32 7.89 2.42
C ILE A 677 11.67 7.16 2.42
N ARG A 678 12.16 6.81 3.61
CA ARG A 678 13.42 6.10 3.78
C ARG A 678 13.42 4.78 2.99
N LYS A 679 14.54 4.45 2.36
CA LYS A 679 14.68 3.29 1.46
C LYS A 679 14.43 1.94 2.16
N GLU A 680 14.57 1.86 3.46
CA GLU A 680 14.33 0.63 4.23
C GLU A 680 12.83 0.41 4.54
N SER A 681 11.98 1.41 4.31
CA SER A 681 10.53 1.30 4.48
C SER A 681 9.89 0.49 3.35
N ILE A 682 8.87 -0.31 3.66
CA ILE A 682 8.08 -1.01 2.65
C ILE A 682 7.26 -0.05 1.77
N ASN A 683 6.96 1.17 2.24
CA ASN A 683 6.25 2.18 1.44
C ASN A 683 7.23 3.15 0.77
N SER A 684 8.51 2.81 0.70
CA SER A 684 9.51 3.62 0.01
C SER A 684 9.19 3.82 -1.47
N VAL A 685 8.42 2.92 -2.08
CA VAL A 685 7.77 3.09 -3.37
C VAL A 685 6.27 2.89 -3.15
N VAL A 686 5.46 3.89 -3.50
CA VAL A 686 4.01 3.80 -3.41
C VAL A 686 3.44 3.91 -4.81
N VAL A 687 2.70 2.88 -5.23
CA VAL A 687 1.97 2.86 -6.50
C VAL A 687 0.49 2.86 -6.18
N ARG A 688 -0.27 3.75 -6.83
CA ARG A 688 -1.71 3.84 -6.61
C ARG A 688 -2.43 2.73 -7.37
N ASP A 689 -3.15 1.87 -6.65
CA ASP A 689 -3.87 0.73 -7.23
C ASP A 689 -5.17 1.14 -7.94
N ALA A 690 -5.83 2.21 -7.50
CA ALA A 690 -7.06 2.77 -8.08
C ALA A 690 -6.93 4.30 -8.21
N PRO A 691 -6.26 4.81 -9.27
CA PRO A 691 -6.15 6.25 -9.48
C PRO A 691 -7.47 6.96 -9.79
N GLU A 692 -8.52 6.21 -10.10
CA GLU A 692 -9.89 6.71 -10.34
C GLU A 692 -10.55 7.23 -9.07
N ASP A 693 -10.10 6.75 -7.91
CA ASP A 693 -10.58 7.23 -6.62
C ASP A 693 -10.06 8.65 -6.36
N SER A 694 -10.99 9.60 -6.25
CA SER A 694 -10.71 11.03 -6.05
C SER A 694 -10.38 11.43 -4.61
N PHE A 695 -10.57 10.51 -3.66
CA PHE A 695 -10.39 10.77 -2.23
C PHE A 695 -8.93 10.63 -1.78
N GLN A 696 -8.56 11.29 -0.68
CA GLN A 696 -7.17 11.32 -0.23
C GLN A 696 -6.79 10.07 0.56
N GLN A 697 -5.64 9.48 0.26
CA GLN A 697 -5.03 8.43 1.08
C GLN A 697 -3.96 9.03 1.99
N MET A 698 -3.93 8.58 3.25
CA MET A 698 -3.00 9.05 4.27
C MET A 698 -1.88 8.05 4.54
N LEU A 699 -0.67 8.57 4.74
CA LEU A 699 0.50 7.87 5.25
C LEU A 699 0.88 8.46 6.61
N VAL A 700 1.16 7.60 7.58
CA VAL A 700 1.65 7.98 8.91
C VAL A 700 3.11 7.58 9.04
N ALA A 701 3.97 8.49 9.49
CA ALA A 701 5.38 8.19 9.79
C ALA A 701 5.61 8.14 11.31
N ALA A 702 6.27 7.10 11.80
CA ALA A 702 6.58 6.98 13.23
C ALA A 702 7.70 7.93 13.67
N SER A 703 8.61 8.27 12.76
CA SER A 703 9.71 9.19 13.01
C SER A 703 10.04 10.03 11.78
N LEU A 704 10.49 11.26 12.03
CA LEU A 704 10.87 12.24 11.02
C LEU A 704 12.32 12.64 11.25
N SER A 705 13.12 12.65 10.18
CA SER A 705 14.43 13.30 10.18
C SER A 705 14.52 14.37 9.10
N VAL A 706 15.30 15.41 9.37
CA VAL A 706 15.52 16.51 8.43
C VAL A 706 16.95 16.41 7.91
N ASN A 707 17.16 16.68 6.62
CA ASN A 707 18.50 16.77 6.07
C ASN A 707 19.27 17.98 6.65
N ALA A 708 20.60 17.99 6.48
CA ALA A 708 21.45 19.05 7.03
C ALA A 708 21.10 20.47 6.54
N THR A 709 20.46 20.60 5.36
CA THR A 709 20.03 21.88 4.78
C THR A 709 18.65 22.33 5.24
N GLY A 710 17.88 21.50 5.94
CA GLY A 710 16.51 21.81 6.36
C GLY A 710 15.46 21.73 5.23
N SER A 711 15.86 21.41 4.01
CA SER A 711 15.03 21.49 2.80
C SER A 711 14.17 20.24 2.56
N SER A 712 14.57 19.10 3.10
CA SER A 712 13.95 17.81 2.81
C SER A 712 13.68 17.03 4.10
N LEU A 713 12.49 16.44 4.16
CA LEU A 713 12.04 15.55 5.23
C LEU A 713 12.26 14.10 4.83
N ILE A 714 12.74 13.29 5.75
CA ILE A 714 12.93 11.85 5.59
C ILE A 714 11.95 11.15 6.54
N LEU A 715 11.06 10.34 5.98
CA LEU A 715 10.01 9.62 6.70
C LEU A 715 10.51 8.22 7.03
N GLU A 716 10.35 7.81 8.29
CA GLU A 716 10.86 6.53 8.80
C GLU A 716 9.72 5.71 9.41
N GLU A 717 9.79 4.38 9.20
CA GLU A 717 8.86 3.39 9.75
C GLU A 717 7.40 3.78 9.51
N THR A 718 6.99 3.68 8.24
CA THR A 718 5.75 4.27 7.74
C THR A 718 4.60 3.27 7.68
N SER A 719 3.38 3.76 7.85
CA SER A 719 2.15 2.98 7.77
C SER A 719 1.16 3.66 6.83
N LEU A 720 0.79 2.95 5.75
CA LEU A 720 -0.21 3.42 4.80
C LEU A 720 -1.61 3.08 5.31
N MET A 721 -2.49 4.07 5.40
CA MET A 721 -3.87 3.88 5.82
C MET A 721 -4.72 3.34 4.65
N PRO A 722 -5.77 2.55 4.92
CA PRO A 722 -6.64 2.07 3.87
C PRO A 722 -7.34 3.23 3.15
N PRO A 723 -7.65 3.07 1.85
CA PRO A 723 -8.27 4.09 1.03
C PRO A 723 -9.78 4.21 1.35
N ILE A 724 -10.11 4.71 2.55
CA ILE A 724 -11.49 4.94 2.99
C ILE A 724 -11.83 6.44 2.82
N PRO A 725 -12.91 6.79 2.11
CA PRO A 725 -13.34 8.18 1.94
C PRO A 725 -13.52 8.92 3.28
N GLY A 726 -12.96 10.12 3.41
CA GLY A 726 -13.03 10.92 4.64
C GLY A 726 -12.16 10.44 5.81
N LEU A 727 -11.47 9.30 5.70
CA LEU A 727 -10.65 8.76 6.79
C LEU A 727 -9.54 9.71 7.27
N PRO A 728 -8.79 10.43 6.39
CA PRO A 728 -7.77 11.38 6.85
C PRO A 728 -8.36 12.48 7.74
N ALA A 729 -9.54 13.00 7.40
CA ALA A 729 -10.25 14.00 8.18
C ALA A 729 -10.75 13.44 9.51
N LEU A 730 -11.38 12.25 9.50
CA LEU A 730 -11.86 11.59 10.72
C LEU A 730 -10.73 11.35 11.73
N LEU A 731 -9.59 10.83 11.29
CA LEU A 731 -8.46 10.55 12.18
C LEU A 731 -7.77 11.81 12.67
N SER A 732 -7.65 12.84 11.81
CA SER A 732 -7.12 14.14 12.21
C SER A 732 -8.01 14.78 13.28
N MET A 733 -9.34 14.76 13.10
CA MET A 733 -10.28 15.26 14.10
C MET A 733 -10.29 14.42 15.37
N LEU A 734 -10.19 13.10 15.28
CA LEU A 734 -10.20 12.22 16.45
C LEU A 734 -9.01 12.47 17.38
N PHE A 735 -7.82 12.68 16.81
CA PHE A 735 -6.56 12.72 17.58
C PHE A 735 -5.95 14.12 17.76
N ALA A 736 -6.42 15.13 17.03
CA ALA A 736 -5.98 16.51 17.26
C ALA A 736 -6.40 17.01 18.65
N PRO A 737 -5.55 17.77 19.36
CA PRO A 737 -5.91 18.37 20.64
C PRO A 737 -7.13 19.28 20.50
N ALA A 738 -7.09 20.19 19.52
CA ALA A 738 -8.16 21.11 19.19
C ALA A 738 -8.44 21.12 17.69
N ILE A 739 -9.68 21.40 17.32
CA ILE A 739 -10.08 21.62 15.92
C ILE A 739 -10.92 22.88 15.76
N GLU A 740 -10.93 23.40 14.54
CA GLU A 740 -11.87 24.41 14.09
C GLU A 740 -12.45 24.00 12.73
N LEU A 741 -13.76 23.76 12.69
CA LEU A 741 -14.46 23.37 11.47
C LEU A 741 -14.57 24.55 10.51
N ARG A 742 -14.38 24.30 9.22
CA ARG A 742 -14.60 25.28 8.15
C ARG A 742 -16.01 25.11 7.61
N VAL A 743 -16.74 26.22 7.47
CA VAL A 743 -18.10 26.25 6.94
C VAL A 743 -18.11 26.98 5.60
N ASP A 744 -18.94 26.53 4.67
CA ASP A 744 -19.12 27.18 3.39
C ASP A 744 -19.75 28.58 3.52
N LYS A 745 -19.72 29.38 2.44
CA LYS A 745 -20.26 30.75 2.44
C LYS A 745 -21.76 30.81 2.75
N SER A 746 -22.51 29.72 2.55
CA SER A 746 -23.94 29.66 2.88
C SER A 746 -24.23 29.25 4.32
N GLY A 747 -23.23 28.76 5.07
CA GLY A 747 -23.40 28.28 6.43
C GLY A 747 -24.04 26.89 6.53
N LYS A 748 -24.21 26.18 5.41
CA LYS A 748 -24.98 24.93 5.34
C LYS A 748 -24.14 23.68 5.46
N TYR A 749 -22.88 23.75 5.08
CA TYR A 749 -22.02 22.56 4.96
C TYR A 749 -20.64 22.80 5.52
N PHE A 750 -20.07 21.78 6.16
CA PHE A 750 -18.65 21.79 6.49
C PHE A 750 -17.81 21.55 5.23
N THR A 751 -16.79 22.37 5.01
CA THR A 751 -15.88 22.29 3.85
C THR A 751 -14.51 21.72 4.21
N GLY A 752 -14.17 21.68 5.49
CA GLY A 752 -12.86 21.27 5.97
C GLY A 752 -12.70 21.47 7.47
N VAL A 753 -11.47 21.30 7.95
CA VAL A 753 -11.10 21.45 9.36
C VAL A 753 -9.66 21.92 9.50
N LEU A 754 -9.41 22.78 10.48
CA LEU A 754 -8.07 23.10 10.98
C LEU A 754 -7.84 22.31 12.27
N CYS A 755 -6.76 21.53 12.32
CA CYS A 755 -6.38 20.69 13.45
C CYS A 755 -5.03 21.17 14.02
N GLY A 756 -4.90 21.21 15.34
CA GLY A 756 -3.63 21.55 16.01
C GLY A 756 -3.78 21.73 17.52
N LEU A 757 -2.84 22.47 18.12
CA LEU A 757 -2.90 22.82 19.55
C LEU A 757 -3.89 23.96 19.85
N GLY A 758 -4.43 24.62 18.81
CA GLY A 758 -5.34 25.75 18.93
C GLY A 758 -4.61 27.09 19.06
N TRP A 759 -5.28 28.07 19.64
CA TRP A 759 -4.82 29.45 19.72
C TRP A 759 -5.02 30.04 21.13
N SER A 760 -4.19 31.01 21.50
CA SER A 760 -4.25 31.68 22.80
C SER A 760 -5.44 32.64 22.86
N ARG A 761 -6.39 32.40 23.78
CA ARG A 761 -7.55 33.28 24.00
C ARG A 761 -7.13 34.72 24.35
N ILE A 762 -5.99 34.88 25.02
CA ILE A 762 -5.44 36.17 25.46
C ILE A 762 -4.80 36.94 24.30
N HIS A 763 -4.00 36.27 23.46
CA HIS A 763 -3.17 36.92 22.45
C HIS A 763 -3.75 36.86 21.03
N GLY A 764 -4.72 35.97 20.77
CA GLY A 764 -5.27 35.76 19.42
C GLY A 764 -4.30 35.05 18.45
N ILE A 765 -3.21 34.45 18.96
CA ILE A 765 -2.13 33.85 18.14
C ILE A 765 -2.17 32.33 18.26
N PRO A 766 -1.91 31.56 17.18
CA PRO A 766 -1.78 30.11 17.24
C PRO A 766 -0.67 29.67 18.20
N LEU A 767 -0.93 28.63 19.01
CA LEU A 767 0.02 28.16 20.03
C LEU A 767 1.21 27.40 19.43
N LEU A 768 0.96 26.53 18.45
CA LEU A 768 1.99 25.72 17.77
C LEU A 768 1.76 25.68 16.25
N PRO A 769 1.90 26.83 15.55
CA PRO A 769 1.52 26.94 14.14
C PRO A 769 2.32 26.04 13.19
N GLU A 770 3.49 25.55 13.61
CA GLU A 770 4.33 24.64 12.82
C GLU A 770 3.68 23.27 12.60
N ASN A 771 2.85 22.83 13.55
CA ASN A 771 2.17 21.53 13.55
C ASN A 771 0.69 21.62 13.13
N ASP A 772 0.16 22.82 12.94
CA ASP A 772 -1.20 23.02 12.42
C ASP A 772 -1.37 22.32 11.06
N MET A 773 -2.50 21.62 10.92
CA MET A 773 -2.90 20.87 9.73
C MET A 773 -4.27 21.34 9.27
N GLU A 774 -4.36 21.87 8.05
CA GLU A 774 -5.64 22.24 7.44
C GLU A 774 -6.03 21.19 6.38
N LEU A 775 -7.19 20.58 6.55
CA LEU A 775 -7.74 19.59 5.65
C LEU A 775 -9.03 20.10 5.01
N THR A 776 -9.19 19.82 3.72
CA THR A 776 -10.46 19.95 3.02
C THR A 776 -11.19 18.61 3.02
N PHE A 777 -12.52 18.62 3.11
CA PHE A 777 -13.31 17.40 3.10
C PHE A 777 -13.57 16.91 1.67
N ASP A 778 -13.38 15.61 1.45
CA ASP A 778 -13.71 14.86 0.23
C ASP A 778 -15.05 14.12 0.34
N VAL A 779 -15.66 14.15 1.53
CA VAL A 779 -17.00 13.63 1.81
C VAL A 779 -17.79 14.61 2.67
N HIS A 780 -19.11 14.51 2.64
CA HIS A 780 -19.98 15.31 3.49
C HIS A 780 -19.91 14.81 4.95
N PHE A 781 -19.52 15.71 5.87
CA PHE A 781 -19.61 15.49 7.32
C PHE A 781 -20.78 16.28 7.91
N GLY A 782 -21.52 15.65 8.81
CA GLY A 782 -22.61 16.28 9.56
C GLY A 782 -22.25 16.58 11.02
N VAL A 783 -23.15 17.28 11.72
CA VAL A 783 -23.02 17.51 13.17
C VAL A 783 -23.00 16.18 13.94
N ASP A 784 -23.75 15.18 13.47
CA ASP A 784 -23.78 13.83 14.05
C ASP A 784 -22.40 13.15 14.02
N ASP A 785 -21.60 13.36 12.96
CA ASP A 785 -20.24 12.81 12.89
C ASP A 785 -19.33 13.43 13.96
N ILE A 786 -19.46 14.74 14.20
CA ILE A 786 -18.70 15.44 15.24
C ILE A 786 -19.14 14.99 16.63
N ALA A 787 -20.44 14.79 16.84
CA ALA A 787 -20.96 14.25 18.08
C ALA A 787 -20.44 12.82 18.35
N GLU A 788 -20.40 11.95 17.34
CA GLU A 788 -19.84 10.60 17.45
C GLU A 788 -18.33 10.63 17.76
N ILE A 789 -17.57 11.57 17.17
CA ILE A 789 -16.15 11.79 17.51
C ILE A 789 -16.02 12.18 18.98
N ASN A 790 -16.83 13.12 19.48
CA ASN A 790 -16.80 13.52 20.88
C ASN A 790 -17.17 12.35 21.82
N ILE A 791 -18.18 11.55 21.49
CA ILE A 791 -18.54 10.34 22.25
C ILE A 791 -17.36 9.36 22.32
N LEU A 792 -16.62 9.19 21.23
CA LEU A 792 -15.43 8.35 21.22
C LEU A 792 -14.29 8.95 22.05
N ARG A 793 -14.05 10.27 21.96
CA ARG A 793 -13.05 10.98 22.79
C ARG A 793 -13.37 10.86 24.29
N GLU A 794 -14.62 11.03 24.67
CA GLU A 794 -15.11 10.83 26.04
C GLU A 794 -14.88 9.38 26.51
N THR A 795 -15.16 8.39 25.66
CA THR A 795 -14.89 6.98 25.97
C THR A 795 -13.39 6.72 26.17
N ILE A 796 -12.53 7.36 25.38
CA ILE A 796 -11.06 7.28 25.54
C ILE A 796 -10.63 7.90 26.87
N ASN A 797 -11.11 9.10 27.21
CA ASN A 797 -10.80 9.77 28.47
C ASN A 797 -11.24 8.93 29.67
N GLN A 798 -12.46 8.38 29.62
CA GLN A 798 -12.97 7.47 30.63
C GLN A 798 -12.05 6.26 30.82
N LEU A 799 -11.64 5.58 29.74
CA LEU A 799 -10.73 4.44 29.82
C LEU A 799 -9.38 4.81 30.45
N VAL A 800 -8.80 5.95 30.05
CA VAL A 800 -7.51 6.42 30.58
C VAL A 800 -7.61 6.76 32.08
N SER A 801 -8.74 7.36 32.50
CA SER A 801 -9.00 7.65 33.92
C SER A 801 -9.20 6.38 34.75
N GLU A 802 -9.91 5.38 34.22
CA GLU A 802 -10.17 4.12 34.92
C GLU A 802 -8.89 3.28 35.14
N CYS A 803 -7.89 3.36 34.24
CA CYS A 803 -6.57 2.76 34.47
C CYS A 803 -5.92 3.24 35.78
N ALA A 804 -6.19 4.48 36.20
CA ALA A 804 -5.62 5.03 37.43
C ALA A 804 -6.30 4.50 38.71
N VAL A 805 -7.53 3.98 38.63
CA VAL A 805 -8.40 3.78 39.80
C VAL A 805 -8.95 2.35 39.94
N CYS A 806 -9.22 1.64 38.83
CA CYS A 806 -9.97 0.37 38.87
C CYS A 806 -9.08 -0.86 38.57
N PRO A 807 -8.99 -1.84 39.49
CA PRO A 807 -8.26 -3.09 39.26
C PRO A 807 -9.10 -4.20 38.58
N ASP A 808 -10.40 -3.97 38.32
CA ASP A 808 -11.27 -4.99 37.71
C ASP A 808 -11.03 -5.14 36.20
N GLN A 809 -10.36 -6.24 35.82
CA GLN A 809 -10.06 -6.55 34.43
C GLN A 809 -11.30 -6.85 33.58
N GLY A 810 -12.41 -7.32 34.17
CA GLY A 810 -13.63 -7.63 33.43
C GLY A 810 -14.30 -6.39 32.86
N ARG A 811 -14.45 -5.36 33.72
CA ARG A 811 -14.95 -4.03 33.32
C ARG A 811 -14.05 -3.38 32.26
N MET A 812 -12.73 -3.51 32.38
CA MET A 812 -11.78 -2.98 31.40
C MET A 812 -11.97 -3.58 30.01
N VAL A 813 -12.13 -4.90 29.91
CA VAL A 813 -12.38 -5.56 28.62
C VAL A 813 -13.69 -5.07 27.98
N GLN A 814 -14.73 -4.86 28.79
CA GLN A 814 -16.01 -4.35 28.29
C GLN A 814 -15.90 -2.92 27.76
N LEU A 815 -15.17 -2.04 28.45
CA LEU A 815 -14.94 -0.67 28.00
C LEU A 815 -14.04 -0.61 26.75
N GLN A 816 -13.00 -1.44 26.68
CA GLN A 816 -12.18 -1.60 25.46
C GLN A 816 -13.03 -2.04 24.28
N GLU A 817 -13.93 -3.01 24.46
CA GLU A 817 -14.84 -3.45 23.41
C GLU A 817 -15.80 -2.33 22.99
N ASN A 818 -16.34 -1.58 23.95
CA ASN A 818 -17.18 -0.42 23.67
C ASN A 818 -16.45 0.64 22.82
N ALA A 819 -15.19 0.96 23.16
CA ALA A 819 -14.36 1.89 22.39
C ALA A 819 -14.12 1.38 20.96
N ARG A 820 -13.80 0.08 20.80
CA ARG A 820 -13.63 -0.54 19.48
C ARG A 820 -14.91 -0.47 18.65
N GLN A 821 -16.07 -0.80 19.23
CA GLN A 821 -17.35 -0.75 18.52
C GLN A 821 -17.71 0.68 18.10
N LYS A 822 -17.53 1.67 18.97
CA LYS A 822 -17.76 3.09 18.65
C LYS A 822 -16.84 3.59 17.53
N LEU A 823 -15.57 3.21 17.55
CA LEU A 823 -14.62 3.52 16.46
C LEU A 823 -15.07 2.89 15.13
N LEU A 824 -15.44 1.61 15.16
CA LEU A 824 -15.90 0.90 13.96
C LEU A 824 -17.23 1.47 13.45
N SER A 825 -18.16 1.89 14.31
CA SER A 825 -19.43 2.50 13.88
C SER A 825 -19.25 3.88 13.26
N LEU A 826 -18.29 4.68 13.74
CA LEU A 826 -17.97 5.99 13.18
C LEU A 826 -17.46 5.87 11.73
N ILE A 827 -16.66 4.82 11.46
CA ILE A 827 -15.99 4.63 10.17
C ILE A 827 -16.87 3.82 9.21
N CYS A 828 -17.46 2.72 9.68
CA CYS A 828 -18.29 1.80 8.91
C CYS A 828 -19.78 2.16 9.03
N LYS A 829 -20.17 3.32 8.49
CA LYS A 829 -21.57 3.76 8.48
C LYS A 829 -22.45 2.82 7.66
N SER A 830 -23.73 2.73 8.03
CA SER A 830 -24.73 1.95 7.29
C SER A 830 -25.08 2.55 5.93
N LYS A 831 -24.87 3.86 5.75
CA LYS A 831 -24.88 4.51 4.44
C LYS A 831 -23.52 5.19 4.25
N PRO A 832 -22.88 5.03 3.08
CA PRO A 832 -21.64 5.73 2.80
C PRO A 832 -21.88 7.24 2.80
N ARG A 833 -20.84 8.01 3.15
CA ARG A 833 -20.90 9.47 3.09
C ARG A 833 -20.85 9.93 1.64
N ASP A 834 -21.64 10.94 1.31
CA ASP A 834 -21.68 11.49 -0.05
C ASP A 834 -20.34 12.15 -0.40
N ALA A 835 -19.82 11.84 -1.59
CA ALA A 835 -18.57 12.42 -2.08
C ALA A 835 -18.75 13.90 -2.42
N VAL A 836 -17.76 14.72 -2.09
CA VAL A 836 -17.78 16.17 -2.33
C VAL A 836 -16.45 16.60 -2.93
N VAL A 837 -16.49 17.56 -3.87
CA VAL A 837 -15.27 18.17 -4.40
C VAL A 837 -14.62 19.04 -3.32
N PRO A 838 -13.35 18.78 -2.95
CA PRO A 838 -12.67 19.55 -1.92
C PRO A 838 -12.60 21.04 -2.25
N LYS A 839 -12.97 21.90 -1.27
CA LYS A 839 -12.93 23.36 -1.40
C LYS A 839 -11.99 23.96 -0.38
N TRP A 840 -10.95 24.63 -0.87
CA TRP A 840 -10.01 25.36 -0.03
C TRP A 840 -10.62 26.65 0.49
N TYR A 841 -10.25 27.02 1.72
CA TYR A 841 -10.72 28.23 2.38
C TYR A 841 -9.84 29.43 2.03
N ASP A 842 -10.42 30.63 1.94
CA ASP A 842 -9.74 31.84 1.45
C ASP A 842 -8.59 32.29 2.38
N LYS A 843 -8.73 32.11 3.70
CA LYS A 843 -7.70 32.40 4.71
C LYS A 843 -7.13 31.12 5.30
N SER A 844 -6.16 30.52 4.61
CA SER A 844 -5.54 29.26 5.05
C SER A 844 -4.82 29.40 6.40
N TYR A 845 -4.91 28.38 7.26
CA TYR A 845 -4.21 28.24 8.54
C TYR A 845 -4.47 29.34 9.59
N ALA A 846 -5.49 30.18 9.42
CA ALA A 846 -5.90 31.12 10.46
C ALA A 846 -6.95 30.47 11.37
N TRP A 847 -6.75 30.60 12.68
CA TRP A 847 -7.74 30.22 13.71
C TRP A 847 -8.75 31.37 13.92
N ASN A 848 -9.83 31.07 14.63
CA ASN A 848 -10.90 31.97 15.03
C ASN A 848 -11.65 32.63 13.85
N GLN A 849 -12.08 31.81 12.88
CA GLN A 849 -12.79 32.29 11.68
C GLN A 849 -14.30 32.00 11.68
N VAL A 850 -14.77 31.10 12.53
CA VAL A 850 -16.20 30.82 12.70
C VAL A 850 -16.81 31.83 13.66
N ASP A 851 -17.96 32.39 13.32
CA ASP A 851 -18.66 33.34 14.20
C ASP A 851 -19.10 32.64 15.49
N SER A 852 -18.68 33.23 16.62
CA SER A 852 -18.97 32.78 17.97
C SER A 852 -20.44 32.50 18.26
N THR A 853 -21.38 33.16 17.58
CA THR A 853 -22.82 32.93 17.78
C THR A 853 -23.30 31.56 17.28
N HIS A 854 -22.53 30.93 16.38
CA HIS A 854 -22.83 29.61 15.83
C HIS A 854 -22.07 28.49 16.56
N ILE A 855 -21.25 28.81 17.56
CA ILE A 855 -20.46 27.83 18.30
C ILE A 855 -21.20 27.47 19.59
N ILE A 856 -21.53 26.18 19.72
CA ILE A 856 -22.00 25.61 20.99
C ILE A 856 -20.76 25.15 21.75
N ASP A 857 -20.37 25.95 22.74
CA ASP A 857 -19.23 25.66 23.59
C ASP A 857 -19.55 24.48 24.52
N GLN A 858 -18.82 23.38 24.36
CA GLN A 858 -18.95 22.22 25.25
C GLN A 858 -18.00 22.29 26.46
N SER A 859 -17.18 23.34 26.56
CA SER A 859 -16.17 23.49 27.61
C SER A 859 -16.73 23.82 28.99
N GLU A 860 -17.95 24.36 29.11
CA GLU A 860 -18.58 24.62 30.43
C GLU A 860 -18.83 23.34 31.24
N ARG A 861 -18.91 22.16 30.60
CA ARG A 861 -18.98 20.86 31.30
C ARG A 861 -17.61 20.30 31.73
N GLN A 862 -16.50 20.85 31.24
CA GLN A 862 -15.15 20.28 31.37
C GLN A 862 -14.35 20.84 32.57
N HIS A 863 -14.82 21.91 33.21
CA HIS A 863 -14.09 22.53 34.32
C HIS A 863 -13.97 21.64 35.59
N GLU A 864 -14.63 20.49 35.64
CA GLU A 864 -14.62 19.59 36.80
C GLU A 864 -13.59 18.45 36.74
N GLU A 865 -13.00 18.09 35.58
CA GLU A 865 -12.11 16.91 35.47
C GLU A 865 -10.74 17.22 34.83
N ALA A 866 -9.77 17.61 35.67
CA ALA A 866 -8.41 18.04 35.28
C ALA A 866 -7.49 16.93 34.69
N ASN A 867 -8.00 15.79 34.22
CA ASN A 867 -7.20 14.61 33.83
C ASN A 867 -7.45 14.07 32.40
N ASP A 868 -8.25 14.75 31.58
CA ASP A 868 -8.61 14.27 30.24
C ASP A 868 -7.45 14.29 29.24
N LEU A 869 -7.37 13.25 28.40
CA LEU A 869 -6.39 13.14 27.32
C LEU A 869 -6.78 14.03 26.12
N TYR A 870 -8.07 14.08 25.81
CA TYR A 870 -8.62 14.80 24.67
C TYR A 870 -9.74 15.74 25.10
N GLN A 871 -9.66 17.02 24.73
CA GLN A 871 -10.77 17.97 24.93
C GLN A 871 -11.92 17.64 23.96
N LEU A 872 -13.18 17.81 24.36
CA LEU A 872 -14.29 17.65 23.41
C LEU A 872 -14.32 18.82 22.44
N HIS A 873 -14.64 18.55 21.17
CA HIS A 873 -14.72 19.57 20.13
C HIS A 873 -15.99 20.39 20.27
N ASN A 874 -15.88 21.68 19.96
CA ASN A 874 -17.05 22.54 19.89
C ASN A 874 -17.94 22.15 18.70
N LEU A 875 -19.26 22.18 18.91
CA LEU A 875 -20.22 21.97 17.83
C LEU A 875 -20.49 23.31 17.13
N VAL A 876 -20.59 23.26 15.80
CA VAL A 876 -20.95 24.43 14.99
C VAL A 876 -22.34 24.23 14.42
N VAL A 877 -23.24 25.18 14.67
CA VAL A 877 -24.61 25.20 14.17
C VAL A 877 -24.60 25.59 12.70
N LEU A 878 -25.10 24.70 11.86
CA LEU A 878 -25.32 24.94 10.43
C LEU A 878 -26.70 25.59 10.20
N ASN A 879 -26.80 26.44 9.18
CA ASN A 879 -28.00 27.21 8.81
C ASN A 879 -29.10 26.39 8.13
#